data_AF-A0A7Y3GC04-F1
#
_entry.id   AF-A0A7Y3GC04-F1
#
_cell.length_a   1.000
_cell.length_b   1.000
_cell.length_c   1.000
_cell.angle_alpha   90.00
_cell.angle_beta   90.00
_cell.angle_gamma   90.00
#
_symmetry.space_group_name_H-M   'P 1'
#
loop_
_entity.id
_entity.type
_entity.pdbx_description
1 polymer ?
#
loop_
_entity_poly.entity_id
_entity_poly.type
_entity_poly.pdbx_seq_one_letter_code
_entity_poly.pdbx_strand_id
1 'polypeptide(L)'
;LFLWRPERHGEPDDTADALRQALDAASLPRPLRRAVAVVAAPGAGRGMSSLQHFTFRPGEDGYVEERVSRGLHPMMGKRLELWRLANFEIQRLPSVEDVYLFRGVARDNPKDERLFAFAEVRDLTPIHEGGDGTPSLPHLEMQFLEALAAIRLFQSRRSSRQRLHWNRVVLYAWPPVEMATERIHALAHRLTPATEGLGIQKTVVRARVPDDRTGDLRDTVIEIGMPGGREVSLRFSEVTEHAIAPLSEYAQKVVRMRQRGLFHPYELIRRLAPEPDAGSDFPPGEFQEHDLDDEGRLVPVERPPGRNTAHLVVGTIRNFTRKHPEGMTRVILVSDPSGGMGSFAEPECRRIVAAVDLAERRGVPLEWFPISAGAKIAMDSGTENLDWTAAALRRLIEFTQAGGEVNLVVTGINVGGQSYWNAEATMLMHDRGILVMTPEASMVLTGKKALDYSGGVSAEDHQGIGGYERIMGVNGEAQYWARDVGEACHVLFRYYEHSYVAPGERFPRRSPTDDPAERDVRPYPYGDEPGLPFDTVGEVFSNKGNPGRRKPFEIRRIMRAVVDGDHEPLAALIARATFFDESGKSVPAVHCSGPSAGTKPSRAMGVDSMPIRQTGAPPRCASQTTALSASRMSAQRSSGSWSPSTTARMMRRISKGFRRPGFPLLLKTSPT
;
A
#
# COMPACT_ATOMS: atom_id res chain seq x y z
N LEU A 1 34.71 -37.02 -0.38
CA LEU A 1 34.41 -38.41 -0.02
C LEU A 1 33.03 -38.73 -0.57
N PHE A 2 32.90 -39.77 -1.40
CA PHE A 2 31.61 -40.29 -1.84
C PHE A 2 31.43 -41.64 -1.16
N LEU A 3 30.37 -41.77 -0.36
CA LEU A 3 30.13 -42.88 0.53
C LEU A 3 28.76 -43.48 0.21
N TRP A 4 28.68 -44.80 0.26
CA TRP A 4 27.43 -45.54 0.11
C TRP A 4 27.10 -46.22 1.44
N ARG A 5 25.86 -46.03 1.91
CA ARG A 5 25.31 -46.74 3.06
C ARG A 5 24.29 -47.77 2.56
N PRO A 6 24.40 -49.05 2.93
CA PRO A 6 23.46 -50.09 2.49
C PRO A 6 22.09 -49.99 3.19
N GLU A 7 22.02 -49.31 4.33
CA GLU A 7 20.79 -48.99 5.05
C GLU A 7 20.22 -47.65 4.61
N ARG A 8 18.92 -47.40 4.87
CA ARG A 8 18.30 -46.09 4.62
C ARG A 8 19.04 -44.99 5.38
N HIS A 9 18.92 -43.75 4.88
CA HIS A 9 19.45 -42.58 5.58
C HIS A 9 18.93 -42.53 7.03
N GLY A 10 19.85 -42.43 7.99
CA GLY A 10 19.55 -42.15 9.39
C GLY A 10 19.32 -40.65 9.60
N GLU A 11 19.20 -40.22 10.87
CA GLU A 11 19.13 -38.80 11.16
C GLU A 11 20.40 -38.08 10.65
N PRO A 12 20.27 -36.93 9.98
CA PRO A 12 21.43 -36.22 9.43
C PRO A 12 22.46 -35.82 10.49
N ASP A 13 22.03 -35.49 11.72
CA ASP A 13 22.92 -35.12 12.81
C ASP A 13 23.78 -36.31 13.27
N ASP A 14 23.19 -37.50 13.47
CA ASP A 14 23.93 -38.72 13.80
C ASP A 14 24.97 -39.06 12.73
N THR A 15 24.60 -38.89 11.45
CA THR A 15 25.50 -39.15 10.33
C THR A 15 26.63 -38.13 10.26
N ALA A 16 26.35 -36.85 10.54
CA ALA A 16 27.37 -35.81 10.62
C ALA A 16 28.35 -36.07 11.77
N ASP A 17 27.86 -36.47 12.95
CA ASP A 17 28.70 -36.76 14.11
C ASP A 17 29.59 -37.98 13.89
N ALA A 18 29.06 -39.05 13.29
CA ALA A 18 29.86 -40.22 12.92
C ALA A 18 30.97 -39.87 11.91
N LEU A 19 30.65 -39.05 10.90
CA LEU A 19 31.63 -38.57 9.92
C LEU A 19 32.69 -37.68 10.56
N ARG A 20 32.30 -36.80 11.48
CA ARG A 20 33.22 -35.94 12.24
C ARG A 20 34.19 -36.76 13.07
N GLN A 21 33.68 -37.71 13.86
CA GLN A 21 34.51 -38.61 14.67
C GLN A 21 35.48 -39.41 13.80
N ALA A 22 35.04 -39.90 12.64
CA ALA A 22 35.89 -40.60 11.70
C ALA A 22 36.98 -39.69 11.09
N LEU A 23 36.65 -38.43 10.77
CA LEU A 23 37.61 -37.44 10.27
C LEU A 23 38.65 -37.05 11.33
N ASP A 24 38.22 -36.86 12.57
CA ASP A 24 39.10 -36.54 13.70
C ASP A 24 40.03 -37.73 14.02
N ALA A 25 39.51 -38.96 13.99
CA ALA A 25 40.30 -40.17 14.23
C ALA A 25 41.31 -40.47 13.12
N ALA A 26 41.03 -40.08 11.88
CA ALA A 26 41.87 -40.37 10.71
C ALA A 26 43.28 -39.74 10.75
N SER A 27 43.57 -38.86 11.73
CA SER A 27 44.92 -38.33 12.03
C SER A 27 45.70 -37.94 10.78
N LEU A 28 45.07 -37.12 9.93
CA LEU A 28 45.60 -36.78 8.60
C LEU A 28 46.95 -36.04 8.72
N PRO A 29 47.96 -36.39 7.90
CA PRO A 29 49.31 -35.82 7.99
C PRO A 29 49.38 -34.33 7.63
N ARG A 30 48.33 -33.79 6.99
CA ARG A 30 48.13 -32.35 6.79
C ARG A 30 46.67 -32.01 7.10
N PRO A 31 46.39 -30.92 7.84
CA PRO A 31 45.02 -30.50 8.09
C PRO A 31 44.36 -30.08 6.76
N LEU A 32 43.22 -30.68 6.44
CA LEU A 32 42.44 -30.31 5.26
C LEU A 32 41.75 -28.97 5.53
N ARG A 33 41.85 -28.03 4.59
CA ARG A 33 41.10 -26.77 4.66
C ARG A 33 39.58 -26.99 4.66
N ARG A 34 39.13 -28.07 3.99
CA ARG A 34 37.73 -28.45 3.87
C ARG A 34 37.65 -29.95 3.52
N ALA A 35 36.78 -30.68 4.21
CA ALA A 35 36.41 -32.05 3.86
C ALA A 35 34.93 -32.09 3.47
N VAL A 36 34.61 -32.64 2.31
CA VAL A 36 33.22 -32.79 1.83
C VAL A 36 32.90 -34.27 1.76
N ALA A 37 31.85 -34.70 2.46
CA ALA A 37 31.32 -36.05 2.44
C ALA A 37 29.93 -36.05 1.82
N VAL A 38 29.72 -36.93 0.84
CA VAL A 38 28.44 -37.15 0.18
C VAL A 38 28.04 -38.59 0.46
N VAL A 39 26.91 -38.79 1.13
CA VAL A 39 26.39 -40.10 1.52
C VAL A 39 25.16 -40.41 0.66
N ALA A 40 25.20 -41.54 -0.03
CA ALA A 40 24.09 -42.11 -0.79
C ALA A 40 23.53 -43.34 -0.06
N ALA A 41 22.22 -43.53 -0.12
CA ALA A 41 21.51 -44.65 0.52
C ALA A 41 20.32 -45.12 -0.34
N PRO A 42 19.88 -46.38 -0.21
CA PRO A 42 18.72 -46.89 -0.94
C PRO A 42 17.41 -46.23 -0.50
N GLY A 43 16.45 -46.11 -1.43
CA GLY A 43 15.10 -45.60 -1.16
C GLY A 43 14.95 -44.07 -1.08
N ALA A 44 16.01 -43.30 -1.36
CA ALA A 44 16.01 -41.84 -1.27
C ALA A 44 15.59 -41.10 -2.56
N GLY A 45 15.24 -41.82 -3.63
CA GLY A 45 14.87 -41.24 -4.93
C GLY A 45 16.05 -40.98 -5.88
N ARG A 46 15.78 -40.32 -7.02
CA ARG A 46 16.80 -39.85 -7.99
C ARG A 46 16.98 -38.34 -7.83
N GLY A 47 18.17 -37.83 -8.13
CA GLY A 47 18.49 -36.38 -8.06
C GLY A 47 19.34 -36.00 -6.85
N MET A 48 19.71 -34.72 -6.72
CA MET A 48 20.60 -34.25 -5.64
C MET A 48 19.97 -34.30 -4.24
N SER A 49 18.63 -34.27 -4.16
CA SER A 49 17.88 -34.35 -2.91
C SER A 49 17.95 -35.73 -2.23
N SER A 50 18.36 -36.77 -2.95
CA SER A 50 18.54 -38.13 -2.42
C SER A 50 19.90 -38.35 -1.73
N LEU A 51 20.80 -37.37 -1.84
CA LEU A 51 22.17 -37.41 -1.31
C LEU A 51 22.31 -36.51 -0.09
N GLN A 52 22.90 -37.03 1.00
CA GLN A 52 23.27 -36.20 2.14
C GLN A 52 24.66 -35.63 1.94
N HIS A 53 24.78 -34.30 1.93
CA HIS A 53 26.05 -33.60 1.80
C HIS A 53 26.45 -32.99 3.14
N PHE A 54 27.68 -33.23 3.56
CA PHE A 54 28.27 -32.69 4.78
C PHE A 54 29.59 -32.03 4.42
N THR A 55 29.80 -30.81 4.92
CA THR A 55 31.08 -30.10 4.75
C THR A 55 31.66 -29.82 6.12
N PHE A 56 32.92 -30.17 6.32
CA PHE A 56 33.67 -29.96 7.55
C PHE A 56 34.83 -29.01 7.30
N ARG A 57 35.13 -28.18 8.31
CA ARG A 57 36.24 -27.24 8.33
C ARG A 57 37.05 -27.44 9.61
N PRO A 58 38.36 -27.13 9.61
CA PRO A 58 39.14 -27.14 10.85
C PRO A 58 38.62 -26.06 11.81
N GLY A 59 38.36 -26.45 13.05
CA GLY A 59 38.08 -25.59 14.21
C GLY A 59 39.17 -25.73 15.27
N GLU A 60 38.93 -25.17 16.47
CA GLU A 60 39.89 -25.20 17.58
C GLU A 60 40.13 -26.63 18.12
N ASP A 61 39.06 -27.42 18.24
CA ASP A 61 39.08 -28.79 18.79
C ASP A 61 38.78 -29.88 17.73
N GLY A 62 39.36 -29.75 16.52
CA GLY A 62 39.19 -30.72 15.42
C GLY A 62 38.28 -30.22 14.29
N TYR A 63 37.66 -31.11 13.54
CA TYR A 63 36.78 -30.71 12.44
C TYR A 63 35.38 -30.33 12.93
N VAL A 64 34.90 -29.17 12.50
CA VAL A 64 33.55 -28.66 12.77
C VAL A 64 32.75 -28.62 11.47
N GLU A 65 31.48 -29.05 11.54
CA GLU A 65 30.59 -29.01 10.39
C GLU A 65 30.18 -27.56 10.03
N GLU A 66 30.35 -27.21 8.75
CA GLU A 66 29.80 -25.99 8.16
C GLU A 66 28.30 -26.20 7.86
N ARG A 67 27.46 -26.14 8.92
CA ARG A 67 26.01 -26.40 8.86
C ARG A 67 25.27 -25.63 7.77
N VAL A 68 25.76 -24.44 7.41
CA VAL A 68 25.22 -23.61 6.32
C VAL A 68 25.18 -24.34 4.98
N SER A 69 26.13 -25.23 4.74
CA SER A 69 26.26 -26.02 3.52
C SER A 69 25.63 -27.41 3.63
N ARG A 70 24.93 -27.72 4.72
CA ARG A 70 24.35 -29.05 4.92
C ARG A 70 23.34 -29.37 3.80
N GLY A 71 23.51 -30.55 3.19
CA GLY A 71 22.75 -31.01 2.04
C GLY A 71 23.06 -30.29 0.72
N LEU A 72 24.10 -29.46 0.67
CA LEU A 72 24.55 -28.75 -0.52
C LEU A 72 26.04 -28.99 -0.77
N HIS A 73 26.42 -29.08 -2.05
CA HIS A 73 27.84 -29.03 -2.39
C HIS A 73 28.38 -27.61 -2.12
N PRO A 74 29.58 -27.44 -1.51
CA PRO A 74 30.08 -26.12 -1.12
C PRO A 74 30.31 -25.15 -2.30
N MET A 75 30.51 -25.65 -3.51
CA MET A 75 30.55 -24.80 -4.72
C MET A 75 29.18 -24.22 -5.08
N MET A 76 28.09 -24.93 -4.80
CA MET A 76 26.74 -24.39 -4.94
C MET A 76 26.49 -23.34 -3.86
N GLY A 77 26.89 -23.61 -2.61
CA GLY A 77 26.80 -22.63 -1.54
C GLY A 77 27.57 -21.34 -1.82
N LYS A 78 28.74 -21.43 -2.46
CA LYS A 78 29.51 -20.25 -2.93
C LYS A 78 28.75 -19.48 -4.01
N ARG A 79 28.21 -20.19 -5.01
CA ARG A 79 27.48 -19.59 -6.15
C ARG A 79 26.18 -18.90 -5.73
N LEU A 80 25.42 -19.55 -4.85
CA LEU A 80 24.19 -19.01 -4.25
C LEU A 80 24.47 -17.97 -3.15
N GLU A 81 25.73 -17.65 -2.90
CA GLU A 81 26.16 -16.67 -1.90
C GLU A 81 25.63 -16.93 -0.49
N LEU A 82 25.52 -18.21 -0.08
CA LEU A 82 24.99 -18.56 1.24
C LEU A 82 25.82 -17.98 2.39
N TRP A 83 27.09 -17.63 2.13
CA TRP A 83 27.94 -16.91 3.06
C TRP A 83 27.34 -15.56 3.49
N ARG A 84 26.45 -14.94 2.67
CA ARG A 84 25.75 -13.71 3.02
C ARG A 84 24.75 -13.90 4.16
N LEU A 85 24.41 -15.13 4.53
CA LEU A 85 23.55 -15.45 5.67
C LEU A 85 24.33 -15.60 6.99
N ALA A 86 25.61 -15.23 7.05
CA ALA A 86 26.46 -15.41 8.24
C ALA A 86 25.85 -14.83 9.54
N ASN A 87 25.11 -13.72 9.44
CA ASN A 87 24.45 -13.06 10.57
C ASN A 87 23.18 -13.78 11.07
N PHE A 88 22.80 -14.89 10.44
CA PHE A 88 21.63 -15.68 10.78
C PHE A 88 22.04 -17.09 11.22
N GLU A 89 21.32 -17.61 12.20
CA GLU A 89 21.22 -19.03 12.43
C GLU A 89 20.25 -19.61 11.41
N ILE A 90 20.76 -20.49 10.54
CA ILE A 90 19.99 -20.99 9.41
C ILE A 90 19.64 -22.47 9.55
N GLN A 91 18.40 -22.77 9.21
CA GLN A 91 17.85 -24.11 9.14
C GLN A 91 17.31 -24.34 7.72
N ARG A 92 17.82 -25.36 7.03
CA ARG A 92 17.28 -25.75 5.74
C ARG A 92 15.90 -26.41 5.92
N LEU A 93 14.95 -26.00 5.09
CA LEU A 93 13.60 -26.56 5.03
C LEU A 93 13.45 -27.45 3.79
N PRO A 94 12.48 -28.39 3.79
CA PRO A 94 12.17 -29.19 2.60
C PRO A 94 11.77 -28.30 1.41
N SER A 95 12.33 -28.61 0.24
CA SER A 95 12.08 -27.91 -1.02
C SER A 95 12.27 -28.86 -2.21
N VAL A 96 11.75 -28.48 -3.39
CA VAL A 96 11.96 -29.22 -4.64
C VAL A 96 13.41 -29.13 -5.12
N GLU A 97 13.78 -29.91 -6.13
CA GLU A 97 15.12 -29.86 -6.73
C GLU A 97 15.42 -28.48 -7.33
N ASP A 98 16.69 -28.06 -7.29
CA ASP A 98 17.18 -26.73 -7.70
C ASP A 98 16.60 -25.52 -6.92
N VAL A 99 15.71 -25.75 -5.96
CA VAL A 99 15.21 -24.76 -4.98
C VAL A 99 15.72 -25.10 -3.58
N TYR A 100 16.18 -24.09 -2.85
CA TYR A 100 16.73 -24.22 -1.50
C TYR A 100 16.08 -23.21 -0.57
N LEU A 101 15.20 -23.69 0.30
CA LEU A 101 14.53 -22.85 1.29
C LEU A 101 15.26 -22.91 2.63
N PHE A 102 15.59 -21.74 3.18
CA PHE A 102 16.18 -21.59 4.50
C PHE A 102 15.28 -20.73 5.40
N ARG A 103 15.09 -21.20 6.63
CA ARG A 103 14.61 -20.39 7.74
C ARG A 103 15.83 -19.79 8.43
N GLY A 104 15.91 -18.46 8.51
CA GLY A 104 16.98 -17.76 9.20
C GLY A 104 16.45 -16.96 10.38
N VAL A 105 17.08 -17.12 11.55
CA VAL A 105 16.86 -16.29 12.73
C VAL A 105 18.11 -15.45 12.96
N ALA A 106 17.98 -14.12 13.04
CA ALA A 106 19.17 -13.29 13.21
C ALA A 106 19.83 -13.54 14.58
N ARG A 107 21.16 -13.62 14.60
CA ARG A 107 21.94 -13.88 15.82
C ARG A 107 21.78 -12.77 16.86
N ASP A 108 21.83 -11.52 16.41
CA ASP A 108 21.72 -10.34 17.28
C ASP A 108 20.28 -9.98 17.64
N ASN A 109 19.30 -10.51 16.90
CA ASN A 109 17.89 -10.21 17.10
C ASN A 109 17.01 -11.43 16.82
N PRO A 110 16.66 -12.22 17.86
CA PRO A 110 15.81 -13.39 17.70
C PRO A 110 14.38 -13.10 17.18
N LYS A 111 13.93 -11.83 17.22
CA LYS A 111 12.64 -11.42 16.64
C LYS A 111 12.70 -11.25 15.12
N ASP A 112 13.90 -11.20 14.55
CA ASP A 112 14.13 -11.18 13.11
C ASP A 112 14.21 -12.61 12.56
N GLU A 113 13.05 -13.15 12.24
CA GLU A 113 12.88 -14.46 11.61
C GLU A 113 12.41 -14.27 10.16
N ARG A 114 13.14 -14.86 9.21
CA ARG A 114 12.88 -14.72 7.77
C ARG A 114 13.01 -16.03 7.01
N LEU A 115 12.38 -16.08 5.85
CA LEU A 115 12.59 -17.11 4.84
C LEU A 115 13.48 -16.58 3.71
N PHE A 116 14.48 -17.37 3.34
CA PHE A 116 15.35 -17.14 2.20
C PHE A 116 15.21 -18.31 1.24
N ALA A 117 14.62 -18.08 0.06
CA ALA A 117 14.56 -19.07 -0.99
C ALA A 117 15.62 -18.77 -2.05
N PHE A 118 16.46 -19.74 -2.36
CA PHE A 118 17.45 -19.67 -3.43
C PHE A 118 17.07 -20.64 -4.52
N ALA A 119 17.18 -20.25 -5.78
CA ALA A 119 16.95 -21.15 -6.89
C ALA A 119 17.98 -20.96 -8.01
N GLU A 120 18.36 -22.05 -8.67
CA GLU A 120 19.21 -22.02 -9.87
C GLU A 120 18.33 -22.06 -11.13
N VAL A 121 18.54 -21.08 -12.01
CA VAL A 121 17.88 -20.99 -13.31
C VAL A 121 18.89 -21.41 -14.38
N ARG A 122 18.71 -22.61 -14.93
CA ARG A 122 19.66 -23.23 -15.88
C ARG A 122 19.37 -22.87 -17.33
N ASP A 123 18.15 -22.43 -17.62
CA ASP A 123 17.66 -22.09 -18.95
C ASP A 123 16.90 -20.75 -18.91
N LEU A 124 17.12 -19.93 -19.94
CA LEU A 124 16.47 -18.64 -20.17
C LEU A 124 15.92 -18.54 -21.60
N THR A 125 15.67 -19.67 -22.26
CA THR A 125 15.11 -19.70 -23.62
C THR A 125 13.74 -19.02 -23.65
N PRO A 126 13.57 -17.90 -24.39
CA PRO A 126 12.31 -17.19 -24.45
C PRO A 126 11.30 -17.91 -25.34
N ILE A 127 10.09 -18.08 -24.83
CA ILE A 127 8.93 -18.51 -25.62
C ILE A 127 8.06 -17.28 -25.88
N HIS A 128 7.79 -17.02 -27.15
CA HIS A 128 6.88 -15.95 -27.55
C HIS A 128 5.48 -16.55 -27.70
N GLU A 129 4.63 -16.36 -26.69
CA GLU A 129 3.20 -16.66 -26.83
C GLU A 129 2.53 -15.55 -27.68
N GLY A 130 1.50 -15.92 -28.45
CA GLY A 130 0.76 -14.97 -29.29
C GLY A 130 -0.08 -14.01 -28.44
N GLY A 131 0.51 -12.91 -28.01
CA GLY A 131 -0.10 -11.82 -27.23
C GLY A 131 0.96 -10.87 -26.66
N ASP A 132 0.59 -9.60 -26.42
CA ASP A 132 1.29 -8.45 -25.78
C ASP A 132 2.79 -8.16 -26.02
N GLY A 133 3.53 -9.03 -26.72
CA GLY A 133 4.95 -8.88 -27.03
C GLY A 133 5.93 -9.23 -25.91
N THR A 134 5.46 -9.64 -24.73
CA THR A 134 6.32 -9.99 -23.59
C THR A 134 6.72 -11.47 -23.62
N PRO A 135 8.01 -11.82 -23.81
CA PRO A 135 8.43 -13.23 -23.86
C PRO A 135 8.23 -13.90 -22.50
N SER A 136 7.76 -15.15 -22.51
CA SER A 136 7.81 -16.03 -21.33
C SER A 136 9.18 -16.66 -21.20
N LEU A 137 9.64 -16.81 -19.97
CA LEU A 137 10.86 -17.53 -19.61
C LEU A 137 10.47 -18.75 -18.76
N PRO A 138 9.97 -19.85 -19.35
CA PRO A 138 9.28 -20.91 -18.61
C PRO A 138 10.10 -21.49 -17.46
N HIS A 139 11.39 -21.71 -17.66
CA HIS A 139 12.26 -22.27 -16.63
C HIS A 139 12.50 -21.29 -15.48
N LEU A 140 12.72 -20.00 -15.77
CA LEU A 140 12.84 -18.97 -14.73
C LEU A 140 11.53 -18.81 -13.95
N GLU A 141 10.41 -18.75 -14.66
CA GLU A 141 9.08 -18.62 -14.07
C GLU A 141 8.74 -19.81 -13.17
N MET A 142 9.01 -21.03 -13.64
CA MET A 142 8.85 -22.25 -12.86
C MET A 142 9.71 -22.24 -11.59
N GLN A 143 11.01 -21.93 -11.68
CA GLN A 143 11.88 -21.89 -10.51
C GLN A 143 11.47 -20.82 -9.50
N PHE A 144 11.03 -19.66 -10.00
CA PHE A 144 10.48 -18.61 -9.16
C PHE A 144 9.19 -19.06 -8.46
N LEU A 145 8.23 -19.64 -9.19
CA LEU A 145 6.97 -20.11 -8.64
C LEU A 145 7.16 -21.26 -7.64
N GLU A 146 8.10 -22.17 -7.88
CA GLU A 146 8.46 -23.24 -6.95
C GLU A 146 9.08 -22.70 -5.65
N ALA A 147 9.95 -21.69 -5.75
CA ALA A 147 10.48 -20.97 -4.58
C ALA A 147 9.35 -20.31 -3.77
N LEU A 148 8.38 -19.68 -4.44
CA LEU A 148 7.19 -19.11 -3.80
C LEU A 148 6.28 -20.17 -3.19
N ALA A 149 6.10 -21.32 -3.86
CA ALA A 149 5.31 -22.43 -3.36
C ALA A 149 5.90 -23.02 -2.07
N ALA A 150 7.23 -23.16 -1.99
CA ALA A 150 7.93 -23.59 -0.78
C ALA A 150 7.72 -22.60 0.39
N ILE A 151 7.82 -21.29 0.13
CA ILE A 151 7.51 -20.25 1.12
C ILE A 151 6.05 -20.34 1.56
N ARG A 152 5.11 -20.49 0.61
CA ARG A 152 3.67 -20.59 0.86
C ARG A 152 3.33 -21.79 1.73
N LEU A 153 3.96 -22.94 1.49
CA LEU A 153 3.79 -24.16 2.28
C LEU A 153 4.24 -23.98 3.74
N PHE A 154 5.33 -23.24 3.97
CA PHE A 154 5.75 -22.92 5.34
C PHE A 154 4.80 -21.93 6.01
N GLN A 155 4.39 -20.87 5.29
CA GLN A 155 3.49 -19.82 5.78
C GLN A 155 2.06 -20.34 6.07
N SER A 156 1.59 -21.36 5.36
CA SER A 156 0.23 -21.92 5.54
C SER A 156 0.00 -22.56 6.90
N ARG A 157 1.08 -23.02 7.55
CA ARG A 157 1.06 -23.59 8.90
C ARG A 157 1.00 -22.52 10.00
N ARG A 158 1.05 -21.24 9.63
CA ARG A 158 1.08 -20.10 10.57
C ARG A 158 -0.21 -19.29 10.46
N SER A 159 -0.68 -18.79 11.60
CA SER A 159 -1.78 -17.82 11.62
C SER A 159 -1.36 -16.53 10.93
N SER A 160 -2.31 -15.73 10.43
CA SER A 160 -2.04 -14.47 9.73
C SER A 160 -1.10 -13.53 10.50
N ARG A 161 -1.26 -13.44 11.83
CA ARG A 161 -0.43 -12.60 12.72
C ARG A 161 0.99 -13.14 12.95
N GLN A 162 1.20 -14.44 12.72
CA GLN A 162 2.49 -15.08 12.89
C GLN A 162 3.26 -15.20 11.58
N ARG A 163 2.65 -14.86 10.44
CA ARG A 163 3.30 -14.92 9.13
C ARG A 163 4.60 -14.11 9.13
N LEU A 164 5.58 -14.68 8.45
CA LEU A 164 6.90 -14.05 8.33
C LEU A 164 6.85 -13.04 7.20
N HIS A 165 7.33 -11.84 7.48
CA HIS A 165 7.52 -10.79 6.50
C HIS A 165 9.02 -10.54 6.33
N TRP A 166 9.36 -9.78 5.29
CA TRP A 166 10.74 -9.50 4.94
C TRP A 166 11.50 -10.70 4.34
N ASN A 167 10.76 -11.65 3.77
CA ASN A 167 11.31 -12.83 3.09
C ASN A 167 12.00 -12.43 1.79
N ARG A 168 12.95 -13.25 1.32
CA ARG A 168 13.70 -12.97 0.09
C ARG A 168 13.73 -14.18 -0.82
N VAL A 169 13.63 -13.92 -2.12
CA VAL A 169 13.89 -14.90 -3.17
C VAL A 169 15.15 -14.47 -3.91
N VAL A 170 16.08 -15.39 -4.12
CA VAL A 170 17.34 -15.15 -4.83
C VAL A 170 17.43 -16.16 -5.97
N LEU A 171 17.41 -15.68 -7.21
CA LEU A 171 17.55 -16.49 -8.41
C LEU A 171 18.96 -16.30 -8.96
N TYR A 172 19.66 -17.40 -9.22
CA TYR A 172 20.94 -17.39 -9.91
C TYR A 172 20.74 -17.90 -11.34
N ALA A 173 20.89 -17.02 -12.34
CA ALA A 173 20.79 -17.40 -13.74
C ALA A 173 22.15 -17.82 -14.31
N TRP A 174 22.22 -19.02 -14.88
CA TRP A 174 23.42 -19.52 -15.55
C TRP A 174 23.64 -18.88 -16.93
N PRO A 175 22.62 -18.83 -17.81
CA PRO A 175 22.75 -18.15 -19.10
C PRO A 175 22.77 -16.63 -18.90
N PRO A 176 23.38 -15.87 -19.83
CA PRO A 176 23.24 -14.42 -19.83
C PRO A 176 21.78 -13.99 -20.09
N VAL A 177 21.38 -12.88 -19.51
CA VAL A 177 20.06 -12.26 -19.75
C VAL A 177 20.22 -11.25 -20.88
N GLU A 178 19.84 -11.65 -22.10
CA GLU A 178 19.91 -10.82 -23.31
C GLU A 178 18.54 -10.17 -23.60
N MET A 179 17.99 -9.46 -22.60
CA MET A 179 16.67 -8.83 -22.68
C MET A 179 16.74 -7.37 -22.31
N ALA A 180 16.00 -6.54 -23.04
CA ALA A 180 15.85 -5.12 -22.74
C ALA A 180 15.16 -4.92 -21.37
N THR A 181 15.54 -3.85 -20.67
CA THR A 181 15.05 -3.51 -19.33
C THR A 181 13.53 -3.40 -19.25
N GLU A 182 12.88 -2.88 -20.29
CA GLU A 182 11.42 -2.73 -20.39
C GLU A 182 10.73 -4.10 -20.37
N ARG A 183 11.32 -5.11 -21.02
CA ARG A 183 10.79 -6.49 -21.02
C ARG A 183 11.00 -7.18 -19.67
N ILE A 184 12.11 -6.89 -18.99
CA ILE A 184 12.36 -7.37 -17.62
C ILE A 184 11.32 -6.78 -16.67
N HIS A 185 11.00 -5.49 -16.81
CA HIS A 185 9.96 -4.82 -16.04
C HIS A 185 8.58 -5.43 -16.29
N ALA A 186 8.20 -5.63 -17.55
CA ALA A 186 6.94 -6.29 -17.91
C ALA A 186 6.82 -7.71 -17.34
N LEU A 187 7.88 -8.52 -17.41
CA LEU A 187 7.92 -9.86 -16.82
C LEU A 187 7.77 -9.81 -15.29
N ALA A 188 8.50 -8.91 -14.63
CA ALA A 188 8.42 -8.73 -13.18
C ALA A 188 7.01 -8.28 -12.76
N HIS A 189 6.38 -7.38 -13.51
CA HIS A 189 5.00 -6.95 -13.29
C HIS A 189 4.01 -8.12 -13.44
N ARG A 190 4.17 -8.97 -14.47
CA ARG A 190 3.34 -10.17 -14.68
C ARG A 190 3.44 -11.18 -13.53
N LEU A 191 4.63 -11.39 -12.98
CA LEU A 191 4.87 -12.40 -11.93
C LEU A 191 4.58 -11.88 -10.51
N THR A 192 4.48 -10.57 -10.33
CA THR A 192 4.27 -9.92 -9.03
C THR A 192 3.06 -10.43 -8.25
N PRO A 193 1.87 -10.64 -8.85
CA PRO A 193 0.70 -11.18 -8.13
C PRO A 193 0.97 -12.51 -7.43
N ALA A 194 1.89 -13.33 -7.93
CA ALA A 194 2.23 -14.61 -7.30
C ALA A 194 2.88 -14.45 -5.91
N THR A 195 3.50 -13.29 -5.64
CA THR A 195 4.17 -12.98 -4.37
C THR A 195 3.22 -12.50 -3.26
N GLU A 196 1.95 -12.26 -3.59
CA GLU A 196 0.96 -11.70 -2.67
C GLU A 196 0.77 -12.60 -1.44
N GLY A 197 0.75 -11.97 -0.26
CA GLY A 197 0.60 -12.66 1.02
C GLY A 197 1.80 -13.49 1.48
N LEU A 198 2.91 -13.55 0.72
CA LEU A 198 4.12 -14.29 1.06
C LEU A 198 5.17 -13.46 1.82
N GLY A 199 4.90 -12.17 2.05
CA GLY A 199 5.77 -11.30 2.82
C GLY A 199 7.14 -11.07 2.18
N ILE A 200 7.24 -11.17 0.85
CA ILE A 200 8.49 -10.93 0.10
C ILE A 200 8.86 -9.45 0.21
N GLN A 201 10.08 -9.17 0.68
CA GLN A 201 10.66 -7.83 0.66
C GLN A 201 11.12 -7.46 -0.75
N LYS A 202 11.90 -8.35 -1.35
CA LYS A 202 12.48 -8.23 -2.68
C LYS A 202 12.85 -9.60 -3.23
N THR A 203 12.80 -9.69 -4.55
CA THR A 203 13.39 -10.77 -5.34
C THR A 203 14.69 -10.26 -5.93
N VAL A 204 15.75 -11.06 -5.86
CA VAL A 204 17.07 -10.70 -6.39
C VAL A 204 17.40 -11.68 -7.49
N VAL A 205 17.68 -11.19 -8.70
CA VAL A 205 18.17 -12.01 -9.80
C VAL A 205 19.62 -11.65 -10.05
N ARG A 206 20.52 -12.60 -9.81
CA ARG A 206 21.93 -12.48 -10.21
C ARG A 206 22.09 -13.12 -11.58
N ALA A 207 22.51 -12.34 -12.54
CA ALA A 207 22.67 -12.79 -13.92
C ALA A 207 23.82 -12.05 -14.59
N ARG A 208 24.34 -12.63 -15.66
CA ARG A 208 25.24 -11.91 -16.56
C ARG A 208 24.39 -11.10 -17.54
N VAL A 209 24.53 -9.78 -17.53
CA VAL A 209 23.79 -8.86 -18.40
C VAL A 209 24.78 -8.14 -19.31
N PRO A 210 24.51 -8.03 -20.63
CA PRO A 210 25.35 -7.24 -21.53
C PRO A 210 25.29 -5.76 -21.13
N ASP A 211 26.45 -5.11 -21.08
CA ASP A 211 26.53 -3.65 -20.87
C ASP A 211 26.06 -2.92 -22.14
N ASP A 212 25.11 -1.99 -22.01
CA ASP A 212 24.51 -1.26 -23.14
C ASP A 212 25.53 -0.45 -23.96
N ARG A 213 26.68 -0.09 -23.38
CA ARG A 213 27.72 0.73 -24.01
C ARG A 213 28.85 -0.11 -24.59
N THR A 214 29.23 -1.21 -23.94
CA THR A 214 30.39 -2.03 -24.36
C THR A 214 30.03 -3.39 -24.96
N GLY A 215 28.81 -3.89 -24.77
CA GLY A 215 28.39 -5.24 -25.19
C GLY A 215 28.97 -6.38 -24.33
N ASP A 216 29.98 -6.11 -23.52
CA ASP A 216 30.57 -7.08 -22.58
C ASP A 216 29.56 -7.54 -21.51
N LEU A 217 29.57 -8.84 -21.21
CA LEU A 217 28.74 -9.42 -20.16
C LEU A 217 29.29 -9.08 -18.77
N ARG A 218 28.49 -8.41 -17.95
CA ARG A 218 28.80 -8.10 -16.55
C ARG A 218 27.93 -8.87 -15.59
N ASP A 219 28.51 -9.29 -14.47
CA ASP A 219 27.77 -9.94 -13.38
C ASP A 219 26.96 -8.87 -12.62
N THR A 220 25.65 -8.92 -12.79
CA THR A 220 24.73 -7.86 -12.37
C THR A 220 23.69 -8.43 -11.40
N VAL A 221 23.38 -7.65 -10.37
CA VAL A 221 22.30 -7.91 -9.42
C VAL A 221 21.11 -7.05 -9.79
N ILE A 222 20.04 -7.70 -10.23
CA ILE A 222 18.74 -7.10 -10.51
C ILE A 222 17.88 -7.24 -9.25
N GLU A 223 17.64 -6.15 -8.56
CA GLU A 223 16.74 -6.11 -7.41
C GLU A 223 15.34 -5.73 -7.86
N ILE A 224 14.39 -6.62 -7.57
CA ILE A 224 12.97 -6.45 -7.86
C ILE A 224 12.27 -6.26 -6.51
N GLY A 225 11.87 -5.03 -6.23
CA GLY A 225 11.24 -4.66 -4.96
C GLY A 225 9.81 -4.16 -5.17
N MET A 226 8.97 -4.36 -4.15
CA MET A 226 7.63 -3.75 -4.08
C MET A 226 7.55 -2.85 -2.83
N PRO A 227 8.12 -1.64 -2.88
CA PRO A 227 8.09 -0.73 -1.74
C PRO A 227 6.65 -0.37 -1.31
N GLY A 228 5.66 -0.46 -2.21
CA GLY A 228 4.25 -0.10 -1.98
C GLY A 228 3.21 -1.21 -2.23
N GLY A 229 3.60 -2.49 -2.27
CA GLY A 229 2.68 -3.64 -2.32
C GLY A 229 2.34 -4.20 -3.71
N ARG A 230 2.18 -3.35 -4.74
CA ARG A 230 1.92 -3.81 -6.13
C ARG A 230 2.80 -3.16 -7.20
N GLU A 231 3.39 -1.99 -6.92
CA GLU A 231 4.27 -1.29 -7.85
C GLU A 231 5.67 -1.93 -7.86
N VAL A 232 6.14 -2.30 -9.05
CA VAL A 232 7.41 -2.99 -9.26
C VAL A 232 8.51 -1.97 -9.50
N SER A 233 9.47 -1.93 -8.58
CA SER A 233 10.73 -1.19 -8.76
C SER A 233 11.84 -2.14 -9.19
N LEU A 234 12.59 -1.75 -10.22
CA LEU A 234 13.80 -2.44 -10.67
C LEU A 234 15.02 -1.60 -10.34
N ARG A 235 16.04 -2.22 -9.75
CA ARG A 235 17.35 -1.60 -9.53
C ARG A 235 18.45 -2.54 -10.00
N PHE A 236 19.29 -2.05 -10.89
CA PHE A 236 20.49 -2.74 -11.36
C PHE A 236 21.68 -2.28 -10.55
N SER A 237 22.47 -3.23 -10.04
CA SER A 237 23.63 -2.94 -9.19
C SER A 237 24.72 -3.99 -9.36
N GLU A 238 25.95 -3.64 -8.98
CA GLU A 238 27.05 -4.58 -8.94
C GLU A 238 26.92 -5.57 -7.78
N VAL A 239 27.56 -6.73 -7.91
CA VAL A 239 27.59 -7.74 -6.84
C VAL A 239 28.32 -7.21 -5.62
N THR A 240 27.61 -7.08 -4.50
CA THR A 240 28.18 -6.60 -3.23
C THR A 240 28.74 -7.75 -2.38
N GLU A 241 29.92 -7.55 -1.79
CA GLU A 241 30.55 -8.51 -0.87
C GLU A 241 30.08 -8.39 0.60
N HIS A 242 28.89 -7.84 0.84
CA HIS A 242 28.33 -7.67 2.19
C HIS A 242 27.36 -8.78 2.58
N ALA A 243 27.51 -9.26 3.81
CA ALA A 243 26.52 -10.13 4.44
C ALA A 243 25.17 -9.39 4.62
N ILE A 244 24.08 -10.15 4.60
CA ILE A 244 22.75 -9.62 4.84
C ILE A 244 22.69 -9.17 6.30
N ALA A 245 22.43 -7.88 6.50
CA ALA A 245 22.24 -7.33 7.83
C ALA A 245 20.91 -7.81 8.46
N PRO A 246 20.88 -8.03 9.79
CA PRO A 246 19.65 -8.14 10.56
C PRO A 246 18.75 -6.90 10.41
N LEU A 247 17.47 -7.01 10.81
CA LEU A 247 16.54 -5.88 10.73
C LEU A 247 17.01 -4.75 11.65
N SER A 248 17.24 -3.57 11.07
CA SER A 248 17.37 -2.33 11.84
C SER A 248 16.09 -2.04 12.65
N GLU A 249 16.19 -1.20 13.67
CA GLU A 249 15.03 -0.78 14.48
C GLU A 249 13.88 -0.23 13.62
N TYR A 250 14.21 0.57 12.61
CA TYR A 250 13.26 1.05 11.61
C TYR A 250 12.60 -0.09 10.84
N ALA A 251 13.39 -1.01 10.28
CA ALA A 251 12.86 -2.13 9.50
C ALA A 251 11.98 -3.05 10.36
N GLN A 252 12.27 -3.20 11.66
CA GLN A 252 11.39 -3.90 12.60
C GLN A 252 10.05 -3.19 12.82
N LYS A 253 10.01 -1.84 12.86
CA LYS A 253 8.75 -1.09 12.90
C LYS A 253 7.95 -1.33 11.62
N VAL A 254 8.60 -1.25 10.45
CA VAL A 254 7.97 -1.53 9.15
C VAL A 254 7.36 -2.95 9.11
N VAL A 255 8.14 -3.97 9.48
CA VAL A 255 7.66 -5.36 9.54
C VAL A 255 6.44 -5.51 10.45
N ARG A 256 6.48 -4.91 11.65
CA ARG A 256 5.34 -4.95 12.59
C ARG A 256 4.09 -4.27 12.03
N MET A 257 4.24 -3.19 11.26
CA MET A 257 3.11 -2.53 10.62
C MET A 257 2.53 -3.38 9.49
N ARG A 258 3.39 -3.97 8.64
CA ARG A 258 2.96 -4.88 7.56
C ARG A 258 2.24 -6.12 8.09
N GLN A 259 2.66 -6.67 9.23
CA GLN A 259 1.95 -7.76 9.92
C GLN A 259 0.52 -7.39 10.36
N ARG A 260 0.23 -6.10 10.50
CA ARG A 260 -1.10 -5.56 10.79
C ARG A 260 -1.84 -5.08 9.54
N GLY A 261 -1.26 -5.26 8.35
CA GLY A 261 -1.80 -4.74 7.09
C GLY A 261 -1.65 -3.22 6.94
N LEU A 262 -0.73 -2.58 7.67
CA LEU A 262 -0.51 -1.13 7.65
C LEU A 262 0.85 -0.80 7.03
N PHE A 263 0.97 0.39 6.46
CA PHE A 263 2.22 0.94 5.92
C PHE A 263 2.91 1.84 6.94
N HIS A 264 4.24 1.84 6.93
CA HIS A 264 4.99 2.82 7.70
C HIS A 264 4.93 4.20 7.02
N PRO A 265 4.79 5.33 7.76
CA PRO A 265 4.65 6.66 7.17
C PRO A 265 5.70 7.00 6.11
N TYR A 266 6.96 6.69 6.42
CA TYR A 266 8.09 6.96 5.51
C TYR A 266 8.12 6.05 4.27
N GLU A 267 7.46 4.90 4.26
CA GLU A 267 7.29 4.11 3.03
C GLU A 267 6.33 4.81 2.07
N LEU A 268 5.22 5.33 2.61
CA LEU A 268 4.26 6.11 1.83
C LEU A 268 4.88 7.40 1.29
N ILE A 269 5.62 8.13 2.13
CA ILE A 269 6.29 9.37 1.71
C ILE A 269 7.29 9.12 0.58
N ARG A 270 8.12 8.07 0.68
CA ARG A 270 9.05 7.68 -0.39
C ARG A 270 8.35 7.31 -1.69
N ARG A 271 7.13 6.77 -1.61
CA ARG A 271 6.31 6.46 -2.78
C ARG A 271 5.74 7.71 -3.43
N LEU A 272 5.28 8.66 -2.61
CA LEU A 272 4.72 9.92 -3.11
C LEU A 272 5.79 10.87 -3.65
N ALA A 273 7.05 10.74 -3.21
CA ALA A 273 8.19 11.53 -3.66
C ALA A 273 9.36 10.61 -4.08
N PRO A 274 9.23 9.91 -5.23
CA PRO A 274 10.30 9.10 -5.75
C PRO A 274 11.43 9.97 -6.32
N GLU A 275 12.64 9.40 -6.40
CA GLU A 275 13.76 10.03 -7.12
C GLU A 275 13.50 10.03 -8.64
N PRO A 276 14.05 11.00 -9.40
CA PRO A 276 13.85 11.13 -10.85
C PRO A 276 14.04 9.84 -11.66
N ASP A 277 15.04 9.03 -11.30
CA ASP A 277 15.42 7.82 -12.05
C ASP A 277 14.89 6.53 -11.40
N ALA A 278 13.93 6.62 -10.48
CA ALA A 278 13.43 5.47 -9.72
C ALA A 278 12.51 4.53 -10.51
N GLY A 279 12.11 4.90 -11.74
CA GLY A 279 11.18 4.12 -12.57
C GLY A 279 9.80 3.92 -11.91
N SER A 280 9.33 4.93 -11.18
CA SER A 280 8.03 4.92 -10.47
C SER A 280 6.93 5.53 -11.34
N ASP A 281 5.70 5.10 -11.10
CA ASP A 281 4.51 5.66 -11.76
C ASP A 281 4.12 7.06 -11.20
N PHE A 282 4.75 7.49 -10.11
CA PHE A 282 4.54 8.81 -9.50
C PHE A 282 5.55 9.85 -10.00
N PRO A 283 5.15 11.12 -10.13
CA PRO A 283 6.06 12.18 -10.53
C PRO A 283 7.17 12.34 -9.49
N PRO A 284 8.42 12.60 -9.92
CA PRO A 284 9.53 12.75 -8.99
C PRO A 284 9.26 13.88 -8.01
N GLY A 285 9.79 13.73 -6.79
CA GLY A 285 9.51 14.68 -5.74
C GLY A 285 10.52 14.71 -4.62
N GLU A 286 10.38 15.74 -3.80
CA GLU A 286 11.18 16.01 -2.62
C GLU A 286 10.26 16.07 -1.39
N PHE A 287 10.73 15.52 -0.28
CA PHE A 287 10.06 15.60 1.00
C PHE A 287 10.96 16.24 2.05
N GLN A 288 10.45 17.27 2.73
CA GLN A 288 11.09 17.88 3.88
C GLN A 288 10.23 17.64 5.11
N GLU A 289 10.74 16.84 6.04
CA GLU A 289 10.11 16.64 7.35
C GLU A 289 10.15 17.93 8.16
N HIS A 290 9.08 18.20 8.91
CA HIS A 290 8.99 19.31 9.85
C HIS A 290 8.59 18.80 11.24
N ASP A 291 9.12 19.43 12.28
CA ASP A 291 8.73 19.18 13.67
C ASP A 291 8.64 20.51 14.45
N LEU A 292 8.08 20.48 15.65
CA LEU A 292 7.90 21.68 16.46
C LEU A 292 9.23 22.18 17.04
N ASP A 293 9.50 23.47 16.93
CA ASP A 293 10.51 24.20 17.72
C ASP A 293 10.02 24.45 19.16
N ASP A 294 10.86 25.10 19.97
CA ASP A 294 10.55 25.43 21.37
C ASP A 294 9.37 26.42 21.49
N GLU A 295 9.08 27.19 20.43
CA GLU A 295 7.93 28.10 20.35
C GLU A 295 6.65 27.41 19.82
N GLY A 296 6.71 26.12 19.49
CA GLY A 296 5.57 25.35 18.98
C GLY A 296 5.23 25.62 17.50
N ARG A 297 6.19 26.07 16.70
CA ARG A 297 6.07 26.28 15.25
C ARG A 297 6.74 25.14 14.50
N LEU A 298 6.18 24.75 13.35
CA LEU A 298 6.82 23.75 12.49
C LEU A 298 8.04 24.32 11.79
N VAL A 299 9.19 23.69 12.03
CA VAL A 299 10.47 23.99 11.38
C VAL A 299 11.01 22.73 10.67
N PRO A 300 11.77 22.87 9.57
CA PRO A 300 12.42 21.74 8.91
C PRO A 300 13.35 20.98 9.87
N VAL A 301 13.31 19.65 9.81
CA VAL A 301 14.20 18.78 10.59
C VAL A 301 14.85 17.72 9.71
N GLU A 302 16.06 17.31 10.07
CA GLU A 302 16.78 16.20 9.44
C GLU A 302 17.05 15.13 10.49
N ARG A 303 16.40 13.96 10.33
CA ARG A 303 16.56 12.83 11.24
C ARG A 303 16.39 11.49 10.51
N PRO A 304 16.95 10.40 11.03
CA PRO A 304 16.70 9.07 10.47
C PRO A 304 15.21 8.70 10.51
N PRO A 305 14.65 8.05 9.47
CA PRO A 305 13.26 7.61 9.44
C PRO A 305 12.82 6.81 10.67
N GLY A 306 11.61 7.07 11.15
CA GLY A 306 11.01 6.39 12.30
C GLY A 306 11.55 6.85 13.67
N ARG A 307 12.27 7.99 13.71
CA ARG A 307 12.69 8.69 14.94
C ARG A 307 11.77 9.89 15.28
N ASN A 308 10.57 9.92 14.73
CA ASN A 308 9.52 10.87 15.12
C ASN A 308 9.13 10.71 16.59
N THR A 309 8.95 11.83 17.28
CA THR A 309 8.63 11.87 18.72
C THR A 309 7.13 11.72 18.99
N ALA A 310 6.29 12.19 18.07
CA ALA A 310 4.84 12.00 18.09
C ALA A 310 4.42 10.89 17.11
N HIS A 311 3.23 10.33 17.28
CA HIS A 311 2.65 9.31 16.40
C HIS A 311 2.06 9.90 15.10
N LEU A 312 2.77 10.87 14.53
CA LEU A 312 2.42 11.63 13.34
C LEU A 312 3.69 12.17 12.68
N VAL A 313 3.82 11.97 11.37
CA VAL A 313 4.86 12.61 10.55
C VAL A 313 4.23 13.77 9.79
N VAL A 314 4.87 14.94 9.88
CA VAL A 314 4.44 16.17 9.23
C VAL A 314 5.55 16.69 8.34
N GLY A 315 5.20 17.23 7.18
CA GLY A 315 6.19 17.88 6.34
C GLY A 315 5.59 18.58 5.14
N THR A 316 6.47 19.06 4.27
CA THR A 316 6.10 19.57 2.96
C THR A 316 6.60 18.62 1.90
N ILE A 317 5.73 18.24 0.99
CA ILE A 317 6.07 17.43 -0.18
C ILE A 317 6.00 18.32 -1.41
N ARG A 318 6.96 18.18 -2.33
CA ARG A 318 7.01 18.88 -3.63
C ARG A 318 7.16 17.87 -4.76
N ASN A 319 6.29 17.88 -5.77
CA ASN A 319 6.37 16.98 -6.94
C ASN A 319 6.47 17.77 -8.22
N PHE A 320 7.32 17.32 -9.13
CA PHE A 320 7.55 17.98 -10.41
C PHE A 320 6.71 17.30 -11.49
N THR A 321 5.66 17.98 -11.94
CA THR A 321 4.74 17.47 -12.95
C THR A 321 4.87 18.27 -14.24
N ARG A 322 4.33 17.76 -15.36
CA ARG A 322 4.32 18.51 -16.63
C ARG A 322 3.63 19.88 -16.51
N LYS A 323 2.58 19.99 -15.67
CA LYS A 323 1.84 21.25 -15.42
C LYS A 323 2.57 22.18 -14.46
N HIS A 324 3.36 21.61 -13.55
CA HIS A 324 4.10 22.32 -12.52
C HIS A 324 5.56 21.87 -12.50
N PRO A 325 6.34 22.21 -13.54
CA PRO A 325 7.77 21.88 -13.57
C PRO A 325 8.56 22.57 -12.46
N GLU A 326 8.06 23.69 -11.91
CA GLU A 326 8.61 24.36 -10.73
C GLU A 326 8.36 23.60 -9.41
N GLY A 327 7.45 22.63 -9.43
CA GLY A 327 7.04 21.82 -8.30
C GLY A 327 5.66 22.21 -7.75
N MET A 328 4.72 21.28 -7.84
CA MET A 328 3.47 21.28 -7.08
C MET A 328 3.83 21.08 -5.60
N THR A 329 3.35 21.91 -4.66
CA THR A 329 3.74 21.86 -3.23
C THR A 329 2.51 21.68 -2.34
N ARG A 330 2.61 20.83 -1.31
CA ARG A 330 1.53 20.55 -0.34
C ARG A 330 2.12 20.32 1.04
N VAL A 331 1.31 20.55 2.07
CA VAL A 331 1.62 20.08 3.42
C VAL A 331 1.03 18.68 3.57
N ILE A 332 1.80 17.73 4.09
CA ILE A 332 1.38 16.34 4.26
C ILE A 332 1.41 15.93 5.74
N LEU A 333 0.36 15.23 6.16
CA LEU A 333 0.19 14.60 7.45
C LEU A 333 0.07 13.09 7.27
N VAL A 334 0.93 12.31 7.90
CA VAL A 334 0.88 10.84 7.84
C VAL A 334 0.88 10.28 9.25
N SER A 335 -0.24 9.66 9.64
CA SER A 335 -0.38 9.04 10.96
C SER A 335 0.61 7.87 11.12
N ASP A 336 1.24 7.78 12.29
CA ASP A 336 2.14 6.67 12.64
C ASP A 336 1.47 5.73 13.67
N PRO A 337 0.78 4.66 13.24
CA PRO A 337 0.16 3.72 14.16
C PRO A 337 1.16 2.74 14.83
N SER A 338 2.48 2.97 14.71
CA SER A 338 3.49 2.13 15.37
C SER A 338 3.41 2.19 16.90
N GLY A 339 2.90 3.29 17.47
CA GLY A 339 2.60 3.44 18.90
C GLY A 339 1.21 4.03 19.14
N GLY A 340 0.57 3.63 20.25
CA GLY A 340 -0.76 4.11 20.64
C GLY A 340 -1.88 3.90 19.62
N MET A 341 -1.67 3.07 18.58
CA MET A 341 -2.53 2.93 17.39
C MET A 341 -2.87 4.28 16.73
N GLY A 342 -1.94 5.24 16.74
CA GLY A 342 -2.16 6.57 16.18
C GLY A 342 -3.20 7.40 16.93
N SER A 343 -3.39 7.13 18.23
CA SER A 343 -4.30 7.93 19.06
C SER A 343 -3.78 9.36 19.23
N PHE A 344 -4.70 10.32 19.25
CA PHE A 344 -4.36 11.73 19.39
C PHE A 344 -4.26 12.13 20.85
N ALA A 345 -3.09 12.64 21.21
CA ALA A 345 -2.88 13.40 22.44
C ALA A 345 -2.41 14.81 22.09
N GLU A 346 -2.08 15.60 23.11
CA GLU A 346 -1.51 16.95 22.95
C GLU A 346 -0.38 17.02 21.90
N PRO A 347 0.64 16.14 21.91
CA PRO A 347 1.77 16.26 20.98
C PRO A 347 1.37 16.12 19.51
N GLU A 348 0.44 15.22 19.20
CA GLU A 348 -0.08 15.05 17.85
C GLU A 348 -0.98 16.22 17.44
N CYS A 349 -1.90 16.65 18.32
CA CYS A 349 -2.83 17.74 18.03
C CYS A 349 -2.10 19.07 17.77
N ARG A 350 -1.03 19.38 18.52
CA ARG A 350 -0.20 20.56 18.28
C ARG A 350 0.43 20.57 16.89
N ARG A 351 0.93 19.41 16.44
CA ARG A 351 1.51 19.25 15.10
C ARG A 351 0.47 19.40 14.00
N ILE A 352 -0.74 18.86 14.20
CA ILE A 352 -1.85 19.02 13.26
C ILE A 352 -2.23 20.50 13.12
N VAL A 353 -2.43 21.21 14.23
CA VAL A 353 -2.73 22.65 14.23
C VAL A 353 -1.64 23.43 13.49
N ALA A 354 -0.38 23.20 13.84
CA ALA A 354 0.74 23.90 13.22
C ALA A 354 0.91 23.57 11.72
N ALA A 355 0.52 22.37 11.29
CA ALA A 355 0.51 21.96 9.89
C ALA A 355 -0.59 22.66 9.09
N VAL A 356 -1.80 22.77 9.68
CA VAL A 356 -2.90 23.56 9.09
C VAL A 356 -2.47 25.03 8.96
N ASP A 357 -1.82 25.59 9.98
CA ASP A 357 -1.28 26.95 9.92
C ASP A 357 -0.19 27.10 8.83
N LEU A 358 0.65 26.09 8.64
CA LEU A 358 1.66 26.09 7.59
C LEU A 358 1.02 26.04 6.19
N ALA A 359 -0.01 25.22 6.01
CA ALA A 359 -0.75 25.11 4.75
C ALA A 359 -1.44 26.44 4.40
N GLU A 360 -2.09 27.06 5.38
CA GLU A 360 -2.72 28.38 5.22
C GLU A 360 -1.69 29.47 4.88
N ARG A 361 -0.59 29.57 5.63
CA ARG A 361 0.46 30.58 5.35
C ARG A 361 1.09 30.43 3.97
N ARG A 362 1.25 29.20 3.49
CA ARG A 362 1.83 28.91 2.16
C ARG A 362 0.79 28.96 1.03
N GLY A 363 -0.50 28.99 1.35
CA GLY A 363 -1.58 28.92 0.37
C GLY A 363 -1.59 27.62 -0.43
N VAL A 364 -1.28 26.49 0.22
CA VAL A 364 -1.20 25.16 -0.42
C VAL A 364 -2.19 24.18 0.20
N PRO A 365 -2.60 23.12 -0.53
CA PRO A 365 -3.45 22.07 0.01
C PRO A 365 -2.81 21.31 1.19
N LEU A 366 -3.66 20.80 2.07
CA LEU A 366 -3.30 19.87 3.15
C LEU A 366 -3.68 18.44 2.75
N GLU A 367 -2.70 17.56 2.68
CA GLU A 367 -2.89 16.12 2.47
C GLU A 367 -2.80 15.39 3.79
N TRP A 368 -3.72 14.45 4.01
CA TRP A 368 -3.71 13.66 5.23
C TRP A 368 -4.04 12.19 4.95
N PHE A 369 -3.15 11.32 5.43
CA PHE A 369 -3.31 9.87 5.49
C PHE A 369 -3.60 9.44 6.94
N PRO A 370 -4.87 9.55 7.39
CA PRO A 370 -5.24 9.28 8.77
C PRO A 370 -5.38 7.79 9.05
N ILE A 371 -4.74 7.35 10.12
CA ILE A 371 -4.99 6.07 10.80
C ILE A 371 -5.00 6.34 12.30
N SER A 372 -6.13 6.13 12.96
CA SER A 372 -6.25 6.45 14.38
C SER A 372 -7.28 5.62 15.14
N ALA A 373 -6.92 5.21 16.35
CA ALA A 373 -7.86 4.68 17.33
C ALA A 373 -8.68 5.74 18.09
N GLY A 374 -8.58 7.03 17.71
CA GLY A 374 -9.28 8.15 18.33
C GLY A 374 -8.46 8.89 19.38
N ALA A 375 -9.12 9.68 20.23
CA ALA A 375 -8.44 10.43 21.29
C ALA A 375 -7.80 9.47 22.31
N LYS A 376 -6.60 9.80 22.80
CA LYS A 376 -5.92 9.00 23.81
C LYS A 376 -6.73 9.04 25.12
N ILE A 377 -7.21 7.88 25.54
CA ILE A 377 -7.88 7.69 26.83
C ILE A 377 -6.83 7.27 27.85
N ALA A 378 -6.65 8.06 28.89
CA ALA A 378 -5.79 7.72 30.01
C ALA A 378 -6.42 8.22 31.32
N MET A 379 -6.33 7.40 32.37
CA MET A 379 -6.95 7.69 33.67
C MET A 379 -6.29 8.86 34.41
N ASP A 380 -5.03 9.17 34.05
CA ASP A 380 -4.18 10.18 34.65
C ASP A 380 -4.25 11.56 33.95
N SER A 381 -4.72 11.63 32.70
CA SER A 381 -4.74 12.88 31.91
C SER A 381 -6.10 13.61 31.89
N GLY A 382 -7.11 13.13 32.63
CA GLY A 382 -8.45 13.73 32.64
C GLY A 382 -9.04 13.94 31.23
N THR A 383 -9.57 15.15 30.96
CA THR A 383 -10.15 15.53 29.65
C THR A 383 -9.20 16.31 28.75
N GLU A 384 -7.93 16.49 29.13
CA GLU A 384 -6.99 17.37 28.43
C GLU A 384 -6.76 16.96 26.96
N ASN A 385 -6.68 15.64 26.71
CA ASN A 385 -6.57 15.13 25.33
C ASN A 385 -7.82 15.46 24.49
N LEU A 386 -9.00 15.55 25.10
CA LEU A 386 -10.23 15.96 24.41
C LEU A 386 -10.22 17.45 24.08
N ASP A 387 -9.69 18.29 24.97
CA ASP A 387 -9.55 19.73 24.72
C ASP A 387 -8.62 20.00 23.53
N TRP A 388 -7.49 19.28 23.45
CA TRP A 388 -6.58 19.34 22.30
C TRP A 388 -7.22 18.80 21.02
N THR A 389 -7.97 17.70 21.13
CA THR A 389 -8.71 17.13 19.99
C THR A 389 -9.73 18.15 19.44
N ALA A 390 -10.46 18.83 20.34
CA ALA A 390 -11.41 19.87 19.97
C ALA A 390 -10.72 21.11 19.37
N ALA A 391 -9.54 21.49 19.87
CA ALA A 391 -8.76 22.59 19.32
C ALA A 391 -8.30 22.29 17.88
N ALA A 392 -7.80 21.08 17.61
CA ALA A 392 -7.42 20.66 16.27
C ALA A 392 -8.62 20.66 15.30
N LEU A 393 -9.76 20.12 15.72
CA LEU A 393 -11.01 20.16 14.95
C LEU A 393 -11.43 21.59 14.63
N ARG A 394 -11.48 22.46 15.65
CA ARG A 394 -11.86 23.86 15.45
C ARG A 394 -10.97 24.52 14.40
N ARG A 395 -9.66 24.30 14.50
CA ARG A 395 -8.69 24.89 13.57
C ARG A 395 -8.89 24.39 12.13
N LEU A 396 -9.17 23.09 11.98
CA LEU A 396 -9.47 22.46 10.70
C LEU A 396 -10.72 23.08 10.06
N ILE A 397 -11.80 23.27 10.83
CA ILE A 397 -13.03 23.93 10.37
C ILE A 397 -12.76 25.40 9.98
N GLU A 398 -11.99 26.14 10.78
CA GLU A 398 -11.64 27.54 10.46
C GLU A 398 -10.84 27.61 9.14
N PHE A 399 -9.95 26.64 8.89
CA PHE A 399 -9.20 26.53 7.64
C PHE A 399 -10.09 26.23 6.43
N THR A 400 -10.98 25.24 6.52
CA THR A 400 -11.87 24.90 5.39
C THR A 400 -12.88 26.00 5.13
N GLN A 401 -13.40 26.67 6.16
CA GLN A 401 -14.28 27.85 6.01
C GLN A 401 -13.58 29.04 5.34
N ALA A 402 -12.27 29.19 5.53
CA ALA A 402 -11.46 30.17 4.82
C ALA A 402 -11.17 29.77 3.35
N GLY A 403 -11.65 28.60 2.91
CA GLY A 403 -11.45 28.07 1.56
C GLY A 403 -10.20 27.20 1.41
N GLY A 404 -9.58 26.80 2.53
CA GLY A 404 -8.50 25.82 2.55
C GLY A 404 -8.96 24.47 2.02
N GLU A 405 -8.06 23.79 1.31
CA GLU A 405 -8.31 22.48 0.70
C GLU A 405 -7.68 21.37 1.53
N VAL A 406 -8.45 20.33 1.85
CA VAL A 406 -8.00 19.15 2.59
C VAL A 406 -8.31 17.88 1.80
N ASN A 407 -7.27 17.11 1.47
CA ASN A 407 -7.37 15.85 0.76
C ASN A 407 -7.04 14.69 1.69
N LEU A 408 -7.99 13.77 1.85
CA LEU A 408 -7.93 12.64 2.76
C LEU A 408 -7.80 11.33 2.00
N VAL A 409 -6.84 10.49 2.43
CA VAL A 409 -6.69 9.12 1.94
C VAL A 409 -6.74 8.16 3.13
N VAL A 410 -7.92 7.57 3.34
CA VAL A 410 -8.19 6.67 4.46
C VAL A 410 -7.89 5.23 4.03
N THR A 411 -6.86 4.66 4.62
CA THR A 411 -6.32 3.32 4.24
C THR A 411 -6.45 2.31 5.37
N GLY A 412 -7.05 2.71 6.49
CA GLY A 412 -7.17 1.88 7.69
C GLY A 412 -8.32 2.32 8.58
N ILE A 413 -8.29 1.86 9.82
CA ILE A 413 -9.35 2.12 10.80
C ILE A 413 -9.15 3.50 11.42
N ASN A 414 -10.19 4.33 11.33
CA ASN A 414 -10.35 5.60 12.01
C ASN A 414 -11.52 5.50 12.99
N VAL A 415 -11.25 5.79 14.26
CA VAL A 415 -12.23 5.72 15.34
C VAL A 415 -12.39 7.08 16.02
N GLY A 416 -13.61 7.39 16.47
CA GLY A 416 -13.89 8.53 17.33
C GLY A 416 -13.59 9.88 16.66
N GLY A 417 -12.72 10.67 17.30
CA GLY A 417 -12.40 12.03 16.87
C GLY A 417 -11.91 12.12 15.42
N GLN A 418 -11.08 11.17 14.96
CA GLN A 418 -10.57 11.20 13.58
C GLN A 418 -11.68 11.10 12.54
N SER A 419 -12.66 10.23 12.76
CA SER A 419 -13.79 10.06 11.84
C SER A 419 -14.60 11.36 11.72
N TYR A 420 -14.74 12.08 12.84
CA TYR A 420 -15.37 13.40 12.87
C TYR A 420 -14.55 14.43 12.10
N TRP A 421 -13.23 14.46 12.29
CA TRP A 421 -12.33 15.36 11.56
C TRP A 421 -12.36 15.12 10.06
N ASN A 422 -12.37 13.85 9.64
CA ASN A 422 -12.43 13.49 8.24
C ASN A 422 -13.71 14.00 7.57
N ALA A 423 -14.84 13.84 8.27
CA ALA A 423 -16.14 14.33 7.81
C ALA A 423 -16.14 15.86 7.67
N GLU A 424 -15.72 16.58 8.71
CA GLU A 424 -15.72 18.06 8.74
C GLU A 424 -14.69 18.70 7.80
N ALA A 425 -13.74 17.92 7.28
CA ALA A 425 -12.78 18.39 6.29
C ALA A 425 -13.23 18.26 4.84
N THR A 426 -14.22 17.40 4.54
CA THR A 426 -14.55 17.03 3.15
C THR A 426 -16.05 16.98 2.82
N MET A 427 -16.93 17.04 3.81
CA MET A 427 -18.37 16.80 3.60
C MET A 427 -19.24 18.05 3.61
N LEU A 428 -18.80 19.13 4.25
CA LEU A 428 -19.57 20.35 4.34
C LEU A 428 -19.60 21.08 2.99
N MET A 429 -20.63 21.91 2.79
CA MET A 429 -20.85 22.57 1.50
C MET A 429 -19.73 23.55 1.09
N HIS A 430 -18.93 24.01 2.05
CA HIS A 430 -17.79 24.88 1.80
C HIS A 430 -16.47 24.12 1.64
N ASP A 431 -16.44 22.84 1.99
CA ASP A 431 -15.22 22.04 1.96
C ASP A 431 -14.69 21.90 0.53
N ARG A 432 -13.37 21.93 0.44
CA ARG A 432 -12.61 21.67 -0.78
C ARG A 432 -11.69 20.49 -0.54
N GLY A 433 -11.58 19.65 -1.56
CA GLY A 433 -10.77 18.45 -1.53
C GLY A 433 -11.61 17.19 -1.69
N ILE A 434 -10.99 16.06 -1.38
CA ILE A 434 -11.55 14.72 -1.60
C ILE A 434 -11.26 13.78 -0.43
N LEU A 435 -12.09 12.77 -0.27
CA LEU A 435 -11.88 11.61 0.60
C LEU A 435 -11.87 10.34 -0.26
N VAL A 436 -10.72 9.64 -0.21
CA VAL A 436 -10.51 8.34 -0.86
C VAL A 436 -10.46 7.26 0.21
N MET A 437 -11.19 6.16 0.05
CA MET A 437 -11.14 4.99 0.93
C MET A 437 -10.65 3.74 0.21
N THR A 438 -9.89 2.90 0.91
CA THR A 438 -9.53 1.54 0.48
C THR A 438 -10.48 0.49 1.09
N PRO A 439 -10.47 -0.79 0.63
CA PRO A 439 -11.35 -1.83 1.17
C PRO A 439 -11.16 -2.08 2.68
N GLU A 440 -9.93 -1.94 3.17
CA GLU A 440 -9.57 -2.14 4.58
C GLU A 440 -9.96 -0.94 5.46
N ALA A 441 -10.31 0.19 4.86
CA ALA A 441 -10.61 1.41 5.56
C ALA A 441 -11.96 1.36 6.27
N SER A 442 -12.04 2.00 7.43
CA SER A 442 -13.31 2.26 8.10
C SER A 442 -13.27 3.57 8.87
N MET A 443 -14.37 4.30 8.86
CA MET A 443 -14.58 5.50 9.66
C MET A 443 -15.75 5.25 10.59
N VAL A 444 -15.48 5.12 11.88
CA VAL A 444 -16.50 4.86 12.90
C VAL A 444 -16.36 5.84 14.06
N LEU A 445 -17.46 6.22 14.69
CA LEU A 445 -17.40 7.01 15.94
C LEU A 445 -17.09 6.11 17.14
N THR A 446 -17.68 4.91 17.16
CA THR A 446 -17.49 3.91 18.20
C THR A 446 -17.02 2.60 17.55
N GLY A 447 -15.91 2.05 18.03
CA GLY A 447 -15.39 0.78 17.51
C GLY A 447 -16.36 -0.39 17.76
N LYS A 448 -16.32 -1.40 16.90
CA LYS A 448 -17.22 -2.58 16.97
C LYS A 448 -17.26 -3.22 18.36
N LYS A 449 -16.07 -3.49 18.93
CA LYS A 449 -15.96 -4.15 20.24
C LYS A 449 -16.62 -3.34 21.36
N ALA A 450 -16.56 -2.01 21.29
CA ALA A 450 -17.19 -1.15 22.27
C ALA A 450 -18.72 -1.16 22.10
N LEU A 451 -19.22 -1.20 20.85
CA LEU A 451 -20.66 -1.37 20.57
C LEU A 451 -21.19 -2.71 21.09
N ASP A 452 -20.48 -3.80 20.81
CA ASP A 452 -20.82 -5.13 21.31
C ASP A 452 -20.88 -5.17 22.84
N TYR A 453 -19.88 -4.57 23.49
CA TYR A 453 -19.81 -4.50 24.94
C TYR A 453 -20.93 -3.66 25.56
N SER A 454 -21.35 -2.58 24.89
CA SER A 454 -22.50 -1.77 25.33
C SER A 454 -23.86 -2.45 25.10
N GLY A 455 -23.90 -3.67 24.56
CA GLY A 455 -25.13 -4.37 24.21
C GLY A 455 -25.79 -3.86 22.93
N GLY A 456 -25.05 -3.10 22.11
CA GLY A 456 -25.50 -2.66 20.80
C GLY A 456 -25.37 -3.79 19.79
N VAL A 457 -26.23 -3.79 18.76
CA VAL A 457 -26.08 -4.73 17.65
C VAL A 457 -25.13 -4.12 16.63
N SER A 458 -23.96 -4.73 16.47
CA SER A 458 -22.93 -4.31 15.53
C SER A 458 -22.94 -5.16 14.25
N ALA A 459 -22.21 -4.70 13.22
CA ALA A 459 -21.96 -5.49 12.01
C ALA A 459 -20.88 -6.56 12.26
N GLU A 460 -20.57 -7.39 11.27
CA GLU A 460 -19.60 -8.48 11.40
C GLU A 460 -18.16 -7.97 11.69
N ASP A 461 -17.82 -6.78 11.19
CA ASP A 461 -16.52 -6.12 11.31
C ASP A 461 -16.66 -4.58 11.34
N HIS A 462 -15.53 -3.86 11.41
CA HIS A 462 -15.55 -2.38 11.41
C HIS A 462 -15.98 -1.82 10.04
N GLN A 463 -15.65 -2.52 8.96
CA GLN A 463 -16.01 -2.18 7.58
C GLN A 463 -17.53 -2.25 7.38
N GLY A 464 -18.22 -3.15 8.08
CA GLY A 464 -19.67 -3.25 8.07
C GLY A 464 -20.38 -2.06 8.71
N ILE A 465 -19.69 -1.32 9.60
CA ILE A 465 -20.23 -0.16 10.34
C ILE A 465 -19.80 1.17 9.71
N GLY A 466 -18.63 1.22 9.07
CA GLY A 466 -18.05 2.46 8.56
C GLY A 466 -17.15 2.32 7.34
N GLY A 467 -17.23 1.20 6.63
CA GLY A 467 -16.48 0.98 5.39
C GLY A 467 -17.14 1.60 4.17
N TYR A 468 -16.41 1.62 3.05
CA TYR A 468 -16.88 2.22 1.80
C TYR A 468 -18.13 1.52 1.24
N GLU A 469 -18.09 0.20 1.08
CA GLU A 469 -19.13 -0.56 0.38
C GLU A 469 -20.53 -0.38 0.99
N ARG A 470 -20.63 -0.43 2.32
CA ARG A 470 -21.93 -0.47 3.01
C ARG A 470 -22.41 0.88 3.51
N ILE A 471 -21.49 1.79 3.85
CA ILE A 471 -21.81 3.01 4.58
C ILE A 471 -21.23 4.24 3.88
N MET A 472 -19.91 4.41 3.86
CA MET A 472 -19.25 5.67 3.49
C MET A 472 -19.33 5.99 1.99
N GLY A 473 -19.34 4.98 1.13
CA GLY A 473 -19.60 5.19 -0.30
C GLY A 473 -21.09 5.45 -0.56
N VAL A 474 -21.97 4.73 0.15
CA VAL A 474 -23.43 4.79 -0.05
C VAL A 474 -23.99 6.15 0.36
N ASN A 475 -23.60 6.67 1.52
CA ASN A 475 -24.01 7.98 2.03
C ASN A 475 -23.29 9.15 1.32
N GLY A 476 -22.20 8.88 0.59
CA GLY A 476 -21.43 9.87 -0.17
C GLY A 476 -20.36 10.61 0.65
N GLU A 477 -20.05 10.14 1.86
CA GLU A 477 -18.96 10.68 2.68
C GLU A 477 -17.60 10.40 2.06
N ALA A 478 -17.41 9.20 1.52
CA ALA A 478 -16.25 8.85 0.72
C ALA A 478 -16.55 9.05 -0.75
N GLN A 479 -15.91 10.05 -1.35
CA GLN A 479 -16.13 10.40 -2.76
C GLN A 479 -15.46 9.40 -3.70
N TYR A 480 -14.35 8.79 -3.29
CA TYR A 480 -13.59 7.88 -4.14
C TYR A 480 -13.30 6.57 -3.42
N TRP A 481 -13.28 5.50 -4.20
CA TRP A 481 -12.78 4.20 -3.80
C TRP A 481 -11.51 3.88 -4.59
N ALA A 482 -10.60 3.21 -3.93
CA ALA A 482 -9.38 2.67 -4.52
C ALA A 482 -9.14 1.27 -3.96
N ARG A 483 -8.67 0.34 -4.79
CA ARG A 483 -8.36 -1.04 -4.40
C ARG A 483 -7.27 -1.13 -3.35
N ASP A 484 -6.31 -0.21 -3.41
CA ASP A 484 -5.18 -0.12 -2.50
C ASP A 484 -4.68 1.31 -2.35
N VAL A 485 -3.67 1.49 -1.49
CA VAL A 485 -3.05 2.80 -1.22
C VAL A 485 -2.40 3.40 -2.45
N GLY A 486 -1.88 2.58 -3.37
CA GLY A 486 -1.26 3.05 -4.62
C GLY A 486 -2.28 3.67 -5.55
N GLU A 487 -3.37 2.95 -5.80
CA GLU A 487 -4.49 3.50 -6.58
C GLU A 487 -5.09 4.73 -5.89
N ALA A 488 -5.15 4.76 -4.55
CA ALA A 488 -5.61 5.95 -3.83
C ALA A 488 -4.70 7.16 -4.06
N CYS A 489 -3.38 6.95 -4.10
CA CYS A 489 -2.42 7.99 -4.45
C CYS A 489 -2.59 8.42 -5.91
N HIS A 490 -2.84 7.51 -6.86
CA HIS A 490 -3.14 7.89 -8.25
C HIS A 490 -4.41 8.72 -8.36
N VAL A 491 -5.48 8.36 -7.63
CA VAL A 491 -6.71 9.18 -7.55
C VAL A 491 -6.39 10.59 -7.04
N LEU A 492 -5.53 10.71 -6.02
CA LEU A 492 -5.09 11.99 -5.49
C LEU A 492 -4.29 12.81 -6.53
N PHE A 493 -3.33 12.21 -7.24
CA PHE A 493 -2.58 12.91 -8.29
C PHE A 493 -3.48 13.31 -9.48
N ARG A 494 -4.38 12.43 -9.92
CA ARG A 494 -5.40 12.77 -10.93
C ARG A 494 -6.30 13.91 -10.46
N TYR A 495 -6.65 13.94 -9.18
CA TYR A 495 -7.40 15.07 -8.63
C TYR A 495 -6.63 16.38 -8.81
N TYR A 496 -5.35 16.39 -8.43
CA TYR A 496 -4.50 17.57 -8.59
C TYR A 496 -4.24 18.00 -10.03
N GLU A 497 -4.21 17.07 -10.99
CA GLU A 497 -4.16 17.44 -12.40
C GLU A 497 -5.30 18.39 -12.79
N HIS A 498 -6.43 18.31 -12.10
CA HIS A 498 -7.61 19.12 -12.39
C HIS A 498 -7.89 20.22 -11.36
N SER A 499 -7.49 20.05 -10.10
CA SER A 499 -7.87 20.93 -8.99
C SER A 499 -6.74 21.82 -8.46
N TYR A 500 -5.47 21.46 -8.68
CA TYR A 500 -4.37 22.14 -8.03
C TYR A 500 -4.22 23.59 -8.53
N VAL A 501 -4.25 24.53 -7.58
CA VAL A 501 -4.00 25.95 -7.83
C VAL A 501 -2.64 26.29 -7.22
N ALA A 502 -1.68 26.70 -8.06
CA ALA A 502 -0.38 27.11 -7.54
C ALA A 502 -0.52 28.41 -6.72
N PRO A 503 0.28 28.61 -5.67
CA PRO A 503 0.24 29.85 -4.89
C PRO A 503 0.36 31.09 -5.77
N GLY A 504 -0.58 32.02 -5.63
CA GLY A 504 -0.67 33.25 -6.45
C GLY A 504 -1.51 33.12 -7.72
N GLU A 505 -1.91 31.91 -8.11
CA GLU A 505 -2.83 31.70 -9.23
C GLU A 505 -4.29 31.73 -8.76
N ARG A 506 -5.21 32.08 -9.67
CA ARG A 506 -6.65 32.13 -9.38
C ARG A 506 -7.37 30.82 -9.73
N PHE A 507 -6.87 30.11 -10.73
CA PHE A 507 -7.49 28.91 -11.28
C PHE A 507 -6.42 27.86 -11.56
N PRO A 508 -6.76 26.56 -11.57
CA PRO A 508 -5.82 25.53 -11.96
C PRO A 508 -5.32 25.75 -13.39
N ARG A 509 -4.06 25.39 -13.63
CA ARG A 509 -3.45 25.50 -14.95
C ARG A 509 -4.16 24.62 -15.97
N ARG A 510 -3.98 24.96 -17.24
CA ARG A 510 -4.52 24.19 -18.36
C ARG A 510 -3.73 22.89 -18.58
N SER A 511 -4.42 21.82 -18.96
CA SER A 511 -3.76 20.61 -19.47
C SER A 511 -3.66 20.70 -20.99
N PRO A 512 -2.51 20.35 -21.59
CA PRO A 512 -2.41 20.22 -23.04
C PRO A 512 -3.26 19.03 -23.49
N THR A 513 -4.04 19.20 -24.56
CA THR A 513 -4.85 18.15 -25.17
C THR A 513 -4.67 18.19 -26.68
N ASP A 514 -4.65 17.00 -27.30
CA ASP A 514 -4.65 16.81 -28.74
C ASP A 514 -6.08 16.65 -29.29
N ASP A 515 -7.11 16.61 -28.43
CA ASP A 515 -8.51 16.50 -28.84
C ASP A 515 -9.04 17.85 -29.38
N PRO A 516 -9.47 17.93 -30.66
CA PRO A 516 -9.99 19.16 -31.22
C PRO A 516 -11.31 19.60 -30.57
N ALA A 517 -11.39 20.87 -30.15
CA ALA A 517 -12.60 21.43 -29.55
C ALA A 517 -13.85 21.38 -30.47
N GLU A 518 -13.66 21.29 -31.78
CA GLU A 518 -14.72 21.22 -32.79
C GLU A 518 -15.05 19.77 -33.21
N ARG A 519 -14.54 18.75 -32.49
CA ARG A 519 -14.79 17.34 -32.80
C ARG A 519 -16.29 17.02 -32.77
N ASP A 520 -16.77 16.37 -33.82
CA ASP A 520 -18.12 15.81 -33.84
C ASP A 520 -18.22 14.60 -32.90
N VAL A 521 -19.07 14.71 -31.88
CA VAL A 521 -19.29 13.67 -30.87
C VAL A 521 -20.37 12.65 -31.27
N ARG A 522 -21.16 12.93 -32.32
CA ARG A 522 -22.24 12.04 -32.79
C ARG A 522 -21.76 10.64 -33.19
N PRO A 523 -20.63 10.44 -33.88
CA PRO A 523 -20.15 9.11 -34.25
C PRO A 523 -19.48 8.36 -33.10
N TYR A 524 -19.38 8.94 -31.90
CA TYR A 524 -18.75 8.29 -30.76
C TYR A 524 -19.48 6.97 -30.45
N PRO A 525 -18.76 5.84 -30.32
CA PRO A 525 -19.36 4.53 -30.11
C PRO A 525 -20.09 4.51 -28.78
N TYR A 526 -21.35 4.10 -28.80
CA TYR A 526 -22.12 3.99 -27.57
C TYR A 526 -21.71 2.71 -26.82
N GLY A 527 -21.51 1.58 -27.51
CA GLY A 527 -20.96 0.31 -26.97
C GLY A 527 -22.02 -0.78 -26.73
N ASP A 528 -21.61 -2.05 -26.81
CA ASP A 528 -22.48 -3.24 -26.86
C ASP A 528 -22.99 -3.70 -25.48
N GLU A 529 -23.91 -2.95 -24.86
CA GLU A 529 -24.54 -3.41 -23.61
C GLU A 529 -25.90 -4.08 -23.80
N PRO A 530 -26.18 -5.21 -23.10
CA PRO A 530 -27.46 -5.89 -23.20
C PRO A 530 -28.62 -4.98 -22.76
N GLY A 531 -29.49 -4.62 -23.70
CA GLY A 531 -30.72 -3.87 -23.43
C GLY A 531 -30.70 -2.38 -23.83
N LEU A 532 -29.58 -1.85 -24.32
CA LEU A 532 -29.50 -0.49 -24.88
C LEU A 532 -29.39 -0.54 -26.42
N PRO A 533 -30.33 0.03 -27.18
CA PRO A 533 -30.42 -0.16 -28.64
C PRO A 533 -29.75 0.97 -29.44
N PHE A 534 -28.56 1.42 -29.02
CA PHE A 534 -27.84 2.51 -29.67
C PHE A 534 -26.43 2.08 -30.03
N ASP A 535 -26.02 2.33 -31.26
CA ASP A 535 -24.66 2.05 -31.75
C ASP A 535 -23.77 3.28 -31.53
N THR A 536 -24.34 4.48 -31.62
CA THR A 536 -23.61 5.76 -31.46
C THR A 536 -24.33 6.77 -30.57
N VAL A 537 -23.59 7.70 -29.97
CA VAL A 537 -24.16 8.79 -29.15
C VAL A 537 -25.15 9.65 -29.93
N GLY A 538 -24.94 9.85 -31.23
CA GLY A 538 -25.86 10.59 -32.09
C GLY A 538 -27.26 9.97 -32.17
N GLU A 539 -27.37 8.64 -32.09
CA GLU A 539 -28.66 7.94 -32.20
C GLU A 539 -29.59 8.21 -31.01
N VAL A 540 -29.01 8.42 -29.82
CA VAL A 540 -29.73 8.73 -28.58
C VAL A 540 -30.62 9.96 -28.75
N PHE A 541 -30.13 10.96 -29.48
CA PHE A 541 -30.82 12.25 -29.71
C PHE A 541 -31.54 12.33 -31.06
N SER A 542 -31.33 11.36 -31.94
CA SER A 542 -31.94 11.31 -33.26
C SER A 542 -33.38 10.81 -33.20
N ASN A 543 -34.26 11.38 -34.04
CA ASN A 543 -35.63 10.87 -34.19
C ASN A 543 -35.67 9.47 -34.83
N LYS A 544 -34.63 9.06 -35.56
CA LYS A 544 -34.54 7.75 -36.21
C LYS A 544 -34.19 6.65 -35.20
N GLY A 545 -33.17 6.87 -34.36
CA GLY A 545 -32.71 5.90 -33.35
C GLY A 545 -33.54 5.92 -32.06
N ASN A 546 -33.98 7.11 -31.62
CA ASN A 546 -34.81 7.31 -30.45
C ASN A 546 -36.05 8.17 -30.76
N PRO A 547 -37.08 7.60 -31.45
CA PRO A 547 -38.30 8.34 -31.79
C PRO A 547 -38.95 8.97 -30.54
N GLY A 548 -39.06 10.30 -30.54
CA GLY A 548 -39.63 11.06 -29.42
C GLY A 548 -38.82 10.97 -28.12
N ARG A 549 -37.55 10.55 -28.17
CA ARG A 549 -36.61 10.46 -27.03
C ARG A 549 -37.15 9.62 -25.86
N ARG A 550 -37.85 8.52 -26.16
CA ARG A 550 -38.54 7.68 -25.18
C ARG A 550 -37.66 6.58 -24.58
N LYS A 551 -36.63 6.15 -25.30
CA LYS A 551 -35.71 5.11 -24.83
C LYS A 551 -34.73 5.71 -23.82
N PRO A 552 -34.47 5.02 -22.69
CA PRO A 552 -33.49 5.46 -21.70
C PRO A 552 -32.05 5.29 -22.24
N PHE A 553 -31.14 6.04 -21.65
CA PHE A 553 -29.72 6.13 -21.98
C PHE A 553 -28.89 6.44 -20.72
N GLU A 554 -27.60 6.14 -20.79
CA GLU A 554 -26.60 6.43 -19.77
C GLU A 554 -25.93 7.77 -20.06
N ILE A 555 -26.01 8.71 -19.11
CA ILE A 555 -25.35 10.01 -19.26
C ILE A 555 -23.83 9.86 -19.26
N ARG A 556 -23.29 8.84 -18.57
CA ARG A 556 -21.85 8.55 -18.51
C ARG A 556 -21.22 8.42 -19.89
N ARG A 557 -21.88 7.70 -20.81
CA ARG A 557 -21.40 7.49 -22.19
C ARG A 557 -21.41 8.78 -22.99
N ILE A 558 -22.44 9.61 -22.82
CA ILE A 558 -22.53 10.93 -23.46
C ILE A 558 -21.44 11.86 -22.92
N MET A 559 -21.24 11.88 -21.60
CA MET A 559 -20.20 12.70 -20.98
C MET A 559 -18.82 12.28 -21.49
N ARG A 560 -18.53 10.97 -21.58
CA ARG A 560 -17.29 10.45 -22.19
C ARG A 560 -17.08 10.85 -23.65
N ALA A 561 -18.15 11.09 -24.40
CA ALA A 561 -18.04 11.56 -25.78
C ALA A 561 -17.73 13.05 -25.89
N VAL A 562 -18.25 13.86 -24.95
CA VAL A 562 -18.13 15.33 -24.91
C VAL A 562 -16.83 15.80 -24.25
N VAL A 563 -16.27 14.97 -23.37
CA VAL A 563 -14.97 15.21 -22.76
C VAL A 563 -13.84 14.87 -23.75
N ASP A 564 -12.71 15.58 -23.64
CA ASP A 564 -11.41 15.30 -24.25
C ASP A 564 -11.10 13.81 -24.18
N GLY A 565 -10.94 13.18 -25.34
CA GLY A 565 -10.71 11.75 -25.48
C GLY A 565 -9.32 11.28 -25.01
N ASP A 566 -8.39 12.21 -24.80
CA ASP A 566 -7.03 11.94 -24.32
C ASP A 566 -6.88 12.12 -22.80
N HIS A 567 -7.95 12.54 -22.09
CA HIS A 567 -7.97 12.66 -20.63
C HIS A 567 -9.06 11.78 -20.03
N GLU A 568 -8.69 10.89 -19.11
CA GLU A 568 -9.69 10.08 -18.38
C GLU A 568 -10.41 10.96 -17.33
N PRO A 569 -11.75 11.14 -17.41
CA PRO A 569 -12.47 11.97 -16.45
C PRO A 569 -12.35 11.44 -15.02
N LEU A 570 -12.12 12.35 -14.06
CA LEU A 570 -12.15 12.01 -12.65
C LEU A 570 -13.53 12.29 -12.03
N ALA A 571 -14.35 11.25 -11.86
CA ALA A 571 -15.67 11.39 -11.27
C ALA A 571 -15.84 10.53 -10.02
N ALA A 572 -16.06 11.20 -8.88
CA ALA A 572 -16.35 10.60 -7.57
C ALA A 572 -17.47 9.55 -7.64
N LEU A 573 -18.56 9.87 -8.34
CA LEU A 573 -19.70 8.96 -8.46
C LEU A 573 -19.53 7.89 -9.55
N ILE A 574 -18.56 8.03 -10.45
CA ILE A 574 -18.15 6.95 -11.36
C ILE A 574 -17.34 5.92 -10.58
N ALA A 575 -16.41 6.31 -9.71
CA ALA A 575 -15.70 5.36 -8.84
C ALA A 575 -16.67 4.53 -7.98
N ARG A 576 -17.72 5.19 -7.45
CA ARG A 576 -18.81 4.50 -6.74
C ARG A 576 -19.56 3.53 -7.65
N ALA A 577 -19.99 3.97 -8.83
CA ALA A 577 -20.76 3.16 -9.76
C ALA A 577 -19.92 1.98 -10.31
N THR A 578 -18.67 2.20 -10.71
CA THR A 578 -17.72 1.16 -11.15
C THR A 578 -17.52 0.11 -10.07
N PHE A 579 -17.31 0.52 -8.82
CA PHE A 579 -17.21 -0.42 -7.70
C PHE A 579 -18.49 -1.26 -7.53
N PHE A 580 -19.68 -0.65 -7.60
CA PHE A 580 -20.94 -1.38 -7.47
C PHE A 580 -21.22 -2.27 -8.69
N ASP A 581 -20.91 -1.80 -9.91
CA ASP A 581 -21.00 -2.55 -11.17
C ASP A 581 -20.06 -3.79 -11.11
N GLU A 582 -18.81 -3.62 -10.67
CA GLU A 582 -17.84 -4.70 -10.39
C GLU A 582 -18.30 -5.66 -9.28
N SER A 583 -19.06 -5.13 -8.31
CA SER A 583 -19.64 -5.91 -7.20
C SER A 583 -21.01 -6.53 -7.53
N GLY A 584 -21.50 -6.42 -8.78
CA GLY A 584 -22.77 -6.97 -9.23
C GLY A 584 -24.03 -6.28 -8.65
N LYS A 585 -23.92 -5.00 -8.25
CA LYS A 585 -25.00 -4.19 -7.65
C LYS A 585 -25.22 -2.91 -8.47
N SER A 586 -26.46 -2.43 -8.59
CA SER A 586 -26.76 -1.15 -9.28
C SER A 586 -27.13 -0.04 -8.30
N VAL A 587 -26.68 1.20 -8.55
CA VAL A 587 -26.79 2.33 -7.60
C VAL A 587 -27.24 3.61 -8.31
N PRO A 588 -28.03 4.49 -7.64
CA PRO A 588 -28.62 5.68 -8.27
C PRO A 588 -27.66 6.82 -8.59
N ALA A 589 -28.02 7.56 -9.64
CA ALA A 589 -27.29 8.69 -10.18
C ALA A 589 -27.93 10.05 -9.84
N VAL A 590 -27.15 10.89 -9.16
CA VAL A 590 -27.16 12.35 -9.32
C VAL A 590 -25.69 12.72 -9.49
N HIS A 591 -25.23 12.95 -10.72
CA HIS A 591 -23.80 13.12 -10.99
C HIS A 591 -23.32 14.52 -10.61
N CYS A 592 -22.88 14.71 -9.36
CA CYS A 592 -22.00 15.83 -9.03
C CYS A 592 -20.56 15.49 -9.46
N SER A 593 -20.05 16.24 -10.42
CA SER A 593 -18.72 16.09 -11.01
C SER A 593 -17.58 16.73 -10.21
N GLY A 594 -16.37 16.18 -10.41
CA GLY A 594 -15.04 16.81 -10.25
C GLY A 594 -14.41 17.03 -11.65
N PRO A 595 -13.25 17.68 -11.80
CA PRO A 595 -13.05 18.58 -12.94
C PRO A 595 -12.59 17.87 -14.22
N SER A 596 -13.33 18.17 -15.28
CA SER A 596 -13.02 18.40 -16.69
C SER A 596 -12.39 17.39 -17.60
N ALA A 597 -12.97 17.45 -18.79
CA ALA A 597 -12.22 17.67 -20.01
C ALA A 597 -12.19 19.11 -20.48
N GLY A 598 -11.23 19.39 -21.33
CA GLY A 598 -10.95 20.63 -22.01
C GLY A 598 -9.62 21.16 -21.50
N THR A 599 -8.96 21.98 -22.33
CA THR A 599 -7.78 22.74 -21.90
C THR A 599 -8.00 23.46 -20.56
N LYS A 600 -9.23 23.82 -20.15
CA LYS A 600 -9.53 24.38 -18.81
C LYS A 600 -10.28 23.39 -17.92
N PRO A 601 -9.84 23.14 -16.68
CA PRO A 601 -10.59 22.31 -15.76
C PRO A 601 -11.95 22.93 -15.32
N SER A 602 -13.05 22.19 -15.50
CA SER A 602 -14.45 22.58 -15.30
C SER A 602 -15.30 21.41 -14.78
N ARG A 603 -16.34 21.71 -14.01
CA ARG A 603 -17.24 20.71 -13.42
C ARG A 603 -18.43 20.41 -14.36
N ALA A 604 -18.69 19.15 -14.69
CA ALA A 604 -19.74 18.76 -15.64
C ALA A 604 -20.83 17.83 -15.04
N MET A 605 -22.08 18.30 -14.86
CA MET A 605 -23.14 17.55 -14.16
C MET A 605 -24.07 16.82 -15.16
N GLY A 606 -24.45 15.57 -14.83
CA GLY A 606 -25.32 14.74 -15.67
C GLY A 606 -26.42 14.04 -14.89
N VAL A 607 -27.50 13.66 -15.59
CA VAL A 607 -28.62 12.89 -15.02
C VAL A 607 -28.85 11.65 -15.89
N ASP A 608 -28.76 10.46 -15.28
CA ASP A 608 -29.10 9.21 -15.98
C ASP A 608 -30.59 9.11 -16.22
N SER A 609 -30.96 8.57 -17.39
CA SER A 609 -32.37 8.31 -17.71
C SER A 609 -32.77 6.84 -17.53
N MET A 610 -31.81 5.96 -17.21
CA MET A 610 -32.09 4.57 -16.87
C MET A 610 -32.75 4.44 -15.49
N PRO A 611 -33.84 3.66 -15.35
CA PRO A 611 -34.41 3.32 -14.05
C PRO A 611 -33.42 2.50 -13.22
N ILE A 612 -33.13 2.96 -12.01
CA ILE A 612 -32.17 2.31 -11.12
C ILE A 612 -32.89 1.26 -10.25
N ARG A 613 -32.28 0.07 -10.10
CA ARG A 613 -32.63 -0.87 -9.04
C ARG A 613 -31.64 -0.71 -7.89
N GLN A 614 -32.03 -0.14 -6.77
CA GLN A 614 -31.20 -0.26 -5.57
C GLN A 614 -31.16 -1.73 -5.15
N THR A 615 -30.10 -2.46 -5.49
CA THR A 615 -29.90 -3.84 -5.04
C THR A 615 -29.24 -3.84 -3.67
N GLY A 616 -30.08 -3.75 -2.65
CA GLY A 616 -29.74 -3.92 -1.26
C GLY A 616 -30.98 -3.69 -0.41
N ALA A 617 -31.27 -4.59 0.52
CA ALA A 617 -32.19 -4.23 1.59
C ALA A 617 -31.58 -3.01 2.30
N PRO A 618 -32.37 -1.96 2.66
CA PRO A 618 -31.85 -0.97 3.59
C PRO A 618 -31.27 -1.73 4.79
N PRO A 619 -30.04 -1.38 5.26
CA PRO A 619 -29.41 -2.12 6.34
C PRO A 619 -30.44 -2.30 7.45
N ARG A 620 -30.79 -3.56 7.76
CA ARG A 620 -31.85 -3.84 8.73
C ARG A 620 -31.42 -3.17 10.02
N CYS A 621 -32.19 -2.18 10.44
CA CYS A 621 -31.87 -1.42 11.64
C CYS A 621 -31.71 -2.41 12.79
N ALA A 622 -30.49 -2.49 13.32
CA ALA A 622 -30.12 -3.48 14.29
C ALA A 622 -30.65 -3.10 15.70
N SER A 623 -31.18 -1.88 15.86
CA SER A 623 -31.87 -1.40 17.05
C SER A 623 -33.24 -0.82 16.71
N GLN A 624 -34.32 -1.44 17.19
CA GLN A 624 -35.64 -0.81 17.22
C GLN A 624 -35.63 0.31 18.26
N THR A 625 -35.22 1.52 17.88
CA THR A 625 -35.49 2.71 18.68
C THR A 625 -35.78 3.90 17.77
N THR A 626 -37.06 4.25 17.73
CA THR A 626 -37.68 5.49 17.21
C THR A 626 -37.52 5.85 15.74
N ALA A 627 -38.54 5.44 14.98
CA ALA A 627 -39.45 6.27 14.17
C ALA A 627 -38.93 7.59 13.55
N LEU A 628 -39.24 7.73 12.24
CA LEU A 628 -39.13 8.90 11.37
C LEU A 628 -37.72 9.18 10.77
N SER A 629 -37.17 8.22 10.01
CA SER A 629 -36.17 8.58 8.99
C SER A 629 -36.90 9.03 7.71
N ALA A 630 -36.71 10.30 7.37
CA ALA A 630 -37.30 10.96 6.21
C ALA A 630 -37.18 10.12 4.92
N SER A 631 -38.33 9.72 4.39
CA SER A 631 -38.45 9.27 3.02
C SER A 631 -38.10 10.44 2.07
N ARG A 632 -37.21 10.15 1.11
CA ARG A 632 -36.66 11.04 0.05
C ARG A 632 -35.39 11.83 0.41
N MET A 633 -34.22 11.26 0.13
CA MET A 633 -33.02 12.03 -0.21
C MET A 633 -32.98 12.30 -1.73
N SER A 634 -33.93 13.07 -2.23
CA SER A 634 -33.76 13.75 -3.52
C SER A 634 -33.28 15.17 -3.23
N ALA A 635 -32.06 15.49 -3.67
CA ALA A 635 -31.43 16.81 -3.61
C ALA A 635 -30.98 17.31 -2.22
N GLN A 636 -29.78 16.90 -1.78
CA GLN A 636 -28.97 17.72 -0.85
C GLN A 636 -27.83 18.49 -1.54
N ARG A 637 -27.68 18.36 -2.86
CA ARG A 637 -26.89 19.30 -3.67
C ARG A 637 -27.76 19.78 -4.82
N SER A 638 -28.04 21.08 -4.82
CA SER A 638 -28.91 21.88 -5.71
C SER A 638 -30.43 21.83 -5.42
N SER A 639 -30.88 22.75 -4.54
CA SER A 639 -31.93 23.75 -4.85
C SER A 639 -32.32 24.52 -3.57
N GLY A 640 -32.16 25.85 -3.60
CA GLY A 640 -32.78 26.76 -2.62
C GLY A 640 -31.93 27.13 -1.38
N SER A 641 -31.88 28.44 -1.11
CA SER A 641 -31.30 29.08 0.07
C SER A 641 -32.10 28.81 1.35
N TRP A 642 -31.62 28.02 2.31
CA TRP A 642 -32.32 27.83 3.60
C TRP A 642 -31.39 27.80 4.84
N SER A 643 -31.66 28.77 5.73
CA SER A 643 -31.43 28.92 7.18
C SER A 643 -30.15 28.34 7.84
N PRO A 644 -29.20 29.19 8.27
CA PRO A 644 -28.00 28.86 9.07
C PRO A 644 -28.22 28.28 10.49
N SER A 645 -29.44 28.02 10.94
CA SER A 645 -29.77 28.17 12.37
C SER A 645 -29.64 26.94 13.27
N THR A 646 -29.37 25.72 12.76
CA THR A 646 -29.33 24.50 13.59
C THR A 646 -27.90 23.98 13.79
N THR A 647 -27.14 23.79 12.71
CA THR A 647 -25.72 23.39 12.77
C THR A 647 -24.87 24.47 13.44
N ALA A 648 -25.12 25.76 13.16
CA ALA A 648 -24.43 26.86 13.84
C ALA A 648 -24.72 26.92 15.35
N ARG A 649 -25.87 26.40 15.80
CA ARG A 649 -26.27 26.40 17.22
C ARG A 649 -25.55 25.30 18.02
N MET A 650 -25.32 24.15 17.39
CA MET A 650 -24.54 23.05 17.96
C MET A 650 -23.05 23.41 18.00
N MET A 651 -22.52 24.01 16.92
CA MET A 651 -21.13 24.48 16.83
C MET A 651 -20.80 25.61 17.80
N ARG A 652 -21.73 26.54 18.07
CA ARG A 652 -21.55 27.62 19.07
C ARG A 652 -21.52 27.13 20.52
N ARG A 653 -21.98 25.89 20.80
CA ARG A 653 -21.84 25.27 22.13
C ARG A 653 -20.48 24.60 22.30
N ILE A 654 -19.97 23.96 21.24
CA ILE A 654 -18.65 23.30 21.24
C ILE A 654 -17.52 24.34 21.23
N SER A 655 -17.66 25.44 20.49
CA SER A 655 -16.62 26.49 20.40
C SER A 655 -16.43 27.33 21.66
N LYS A 656 -17.29 27.18 22.68
CA LYS A 656 -17.20 27.85 23.99
C LYS A 656 -16.44 27.05 25.04
N GLY A 657 -15.74 25.98 24.66
CA GLY A 657 -14.83 25.25 25.55
C GLY A 657 -13.76 26.16 26.13
N PHE A 658 -14.01 26.69 27.32
CA PHE A 658 -13.03 27.44 28.10
C PHE A 658 -11.90 26.50 28.47
N ARG A 659 -10.66 26.81 28.04
CA ARG A 659 -9.46 26.23 28.65
C ARG A 659 -9.51 26.55 30.14
N ARG A 660 -9.64 25.53 31.00
CA ARG A 660 -9.51 25.73 32.44
C ARG A 660 -8.02 25.77 32.78
N PRO A 661 -7.49 26.85 33.39
CA PRO A 661 -6.20 26.78 34.08
C PRO A 661 -6.36 25.88 35.31
N GLY A 662 -5.30 25.13 35.63
CA GLY A 662 -5.29 23.95 36.49
C GLY A 662 -6.06 24.06 37.81
N PHE A 663 -6.63 22.92 38.23
CA PHE A 663 -7.20 22.74 39.56
C PHE A 663 -6.48 21.62 40.33
N PRO A 664 -6.39 21.72 41.68
CA PRO A 664 -5.46 20.96 42.51
C PRO A 664 -5.85 19.49 42.69
N LEU A 665 -4.82 18.68 42.95
CA LEU A 665 -4.76 17.22 43.05
C LEU A 665 -5.68 16.51 44.09
N LEU A 666 -6.62 17.19 44.72
CA LEU A 666 -7.40 16.66 45.83
C LEU A 666 -8.87 17.02 45.70
N LEU A 667 -9.62 16.21 44.96
CA LEU A 667 -11.05 15.95 45.20
C LEU A 667 -11.43 14.67 44.45
N LYS A 668 -11.38 13.54 45.18
CA LYS A 668 -12.00 12.28 44.78
C LYS A 668 -13.52 12.42 44.91
N THR A 669 -14.24 12.37 43.79
CA THR A 669 -15.65 11.98 43.79
C THR A 669 -15.93 11.04 42.61
N SER A 670 -16.42 9.86 42.96
CA SER A 670 -16.77 8.68 42.16
C SER A 670 -17.75 8.99 41.01
N PRO A 671 -17.71 8.25 39.87
CA PRO A 671 -18.54 8.55 38.70
C PRO A 671 -19.94 7.94 38.82
N THR A 672 -20.94 8.82 38.78
CA THR A 672 -22.16 8.62 37.99
C THR A 672 -22.13 9.57 36.82
#